data_AF-A0A395YJU5-F1
#
_entry.id   AF-A0A395YJU5-F1
#
_cell.length_a   1.000
_cell.length_b   1.000
_cell.length_c   1.000
_cell.angle_alpha   90.00
_cell.angle_beta   90.00
_cell.angle_gamma   90.00
#
_symmetry.space_group_name_H-M   'P 1'
#
loop_
_entity.id
_entity.type
_entity.pdbx_description
1 polymer ?
#
loop_
_entity_poly.entity_id
_entity_poly.type
_entity_poly.pdbx_seq_one_letter_code
_entity_poly.pdbx_strand_id
1 'polypeptide(L)'
;MENTLNQTAAGQTAFLKLEDIVKIYGTTIANQNISIQIDKGDILGLVGANGAGKSTLMRIISGVSTPDQGEMYFDGEKIDWKTFSPFGASRKGIRVAYQELSLCDNLKVYENFYVELRQLFKGTLNWRKKAAELAKEQLELVFPENGIDVKKELSELSIAQQQMVEIARAFMDPELKLLILDEPTSSLPVEQTKQLLSYIKKKAADGVTFIYITHRLFEIIEVTNKVYILRNGAVVSSCLTKETDEDMLIELMSGEVKSEKAEGSEGASAETGRQGGTVNQNVCVQCRDITKAALHHVSCSMYGGEIIGIAGLEGNGQKDLLHAIFNVPLSIRKKIQRKGTIAYVTGDRKAEGNFPLWSIADNMAITSLMRKPLLAVNSPKNIVEKTSEWYDQLRIKGESPKADMISLSGGNQQKVLIARALLSNADIIILDDPTRGVDVETKRQLYEVFQNAAKEGKLVLWYSSDESELGICSRVFVMRYGTIVAALDHEHIDKDSIIEASFKAEEHKSKKLEGNSKVRLNTTLFMPVLAMITVYVICGLIRPNTFTLFGIELLISGSMPLILAALSQTYIIGLSHVNLGLGNFMGLVSVLAATILCENTALGLLLILTAWLVYGFMGLLIRKLDIPAVIVTLGFSFVWYGIALVLQSIPGGSSPQWLSSMFNDAPFGVQNVLIVLVIAIVSAAMIYRSRYGTVLRGFGNREEAMVRSGWGKYRAVFSIYMLSGFFAAWGGLSFTALTYSADAGSMDSYTLLTVASVVLGGGALNGGRVSHMGAAFGAITLSFVTILLGFLHVSSDFTAAVQGLMLIVILSLRLLKKGAEQ
;
A
#
# COMPACT_ATOMS: atom_id res chain seq x y z
N MET A 1 -21.26 30.23 -43.51
CA MET A 1 -21.59 30.86 -42.22
C MET A 1 -20.74 30.22 -41.11
N GLU A 2 -19.43 30.14 -41.34
CA GLU A 2 -18.50 29.32 -40.54
C GLU A 2 -17.31 30.16 -40.03
N ASN A 3 -17.43 31.49 -40.12
CA ASN A 3 -16.32 32.42 -39.89
C ASN A 3 -16.65 33.56 -38.91
N THR A 4 -17.69 33.41 -38.10
CA THR A 4 -18.17 34.49 -37.21
C THR A 4 -18.18 34.13 -35.71
N LEU A 5 -17.69 32.94 -35.32
CA LEU A 5 -17.55 32.55 -33.91
C LEU A 5 -16.10 32.63 -33.37
N ASN A 6 -15.11 32.91 -34.23
CA ASN A 6 -13.69 32.96 -33.84
C ASN A 6 -13.17 34.35 -33.42
N GLN A 7 -14.03 35.37 -33.24
CA GLN A 7 -13.58 36.74 -33.00
C GLN A 7 -13.99 37.38 -31.66
N THR A 8 -14.59 36.65 -30.71
CA THR A 8 -15.00 37.23 -29.41
C THR A 8 -14.26 36.73 -28.16
N ALA A 9 -13.12 36.04 -28.30
CA ALA A 9 -12.28 35.67 -27.14
C ALA A 9 -10.77 35.94 -27.34
N ALA A 10 -10.41 36.90 -28.19
CA ALA A 10 -9.03 37.35 -28.35
C ALA A 10 -8.64 38.28 -27.18
N GLY A 11 -8.15 37.71 -26.08
CA GLY A 11 -7.60 38.51 -24.98
C GLY A 11 -7.21 37.79 -23.70
N GLN A 12 -7.62 36.54 -23.48
CA GLN A 12 -7.16 35.76 -22.32
C GLN A 12 -6.20 34.65 -22.77
N THR A 13 -4.93 34.80 -22.43
CA THR A 13 -3.94 33.75 -22.55
C THR A 13 -4.36 32.56 -21.68
N ALA A 14 -4.53 31.38 -22.30
CA ALA A 14 -4.78 30.12 -21.63
C ALA A 14 -3.87 29.92 -20.41
N PHE A 15 -4.45 29.52 -19.27
CA PHE A 15 -3.66 29.23 -18.06
C PHE A 15 -2.89 27.92 -18.20
N LEU A 16 -3.52 26.88 -18.73
CA LEU A 16 -2.88 25.65 -19.18
C LEU A 16 -3.25 25.41 -20.64
N LYS A 17 -2.24 25.21 -21.49
CA LYS A 17 -2.41 24.82 -22.89
C LYS A 17 -1.56 23.59 -23.19
N LEU A 18 -2.19 22.55 -23.72
CA LEU A 18 -1.55 21.39 -24.30
C LEU A 18 -1.79 21.43 -25.81
N GLU A 19 -0.74 21.25 -26.60
CA GLU A 19 -0.80 21.27 -28.07
C GLU A 19 -0.22 19.97 -28.62
N ASP A 20 -1.05 19.22 -29.33
CA ASP A 20 -0.70 18.02 -30.10
C ASP A 20 0.10 16.99 -29.29
N ILE A 21 -0.30 16.77 -28.03
CA ILE A 21 0.39 15.84 -27.14
C ILE A 21 0.22 14.40 -27.64
N VAL A 22 1.36 13.73 -27.88
CA VAL A 22 1.43 12.31 -28.24
C VAL A 22 2.21 11.54 -27.18
N LYS A 23 1.68 10.40 -26.76
CA LYS A 23 2.38 9.46 -25.88
C LYS A 23 2.19 8.02 -26.33
N ILE A 24 3.29 7.31 -26.50
CA ILE A 24 3.37 5.92 -26.97
C ILE A 24 4.06 5.06 -25.90
N TYR A 25 3.48 3.91 -25.59
CA TYR A 25 4.09 2.87 -24.76
C TYR A 25 4.15 1.57 -25.55
N GLY A 26 5.34 1.19 -26.03
CA GLY A 26 5.50 0.01 -26.88
C GLY A 26 4.63 0.13 -28.14
N THR A 27 3.64 -0.75 -28.28
CA THR A 27 2.68 -0.76 -29.39
C THR A 27 1.42 0.07 -29.13
N THR A 28 1.20 0.54 -27.90
CA THR A 28 -0.03 1.27 -27.52
C THR A 28 0.18 2.78 -27.63
N ILE A 29 -0.65 3.45 -28.42
CA ILE A 29 -0.74 4.92 -28.44
C ILE A 29 -1.70 5.33 -27.31
N ALA A 30 -1.15 5.83 -26.21
CA ALA A 30 -1.92 6.20 -25.03
C ALA A 30 -2.55 7.59 -25.15
N ASN A 31 -1.86 8.52 -25.82
CA ASN A 31 -2.40 9.84 -26.19
C ASN A 31 -2.02 10.13 -27.65
N GLN A 32 -2.98 10.61 -28.45
CA GLN A 32 -2.84 10.86 -29.88
C GLN A 32 -3.34 12.27 -30.19
N ASN A 33 -2.41 13.20 -30.43
CA ASN A 33 -2.66 14.59 -30.79
C ASN A 33 -3.68 15.28 -29.85
N ILE A 34 -3.46 15.16 -28.54
CA ILE A 34 -4.34 15.79 -27.56
C ILE A 34 -4.03 17.29 -27.47
N SER A 35 -5.04 18.11 -27.76
CA SER A 35 -5.01 19.56 -27.60
C SER A 35 -6.10 20.01 -26.63
N ILE A 36 -5.71 20.60 -25.50
CA ILE A 36 -6.61 20.99 -24.40
C ILE A 36 -6.23 22.38 -23.90
N GLN A 37 -7.24 23.18 -23.60
CA GLN A 37 -7.08 24.50 -23.01
C GLN A 37 -7.95 24.66 -21.75
N ILE A 38 -7.34 25.18 -20.69
CA ILE A 38 -7.99 25.54 -19.43
C ILE A 38 -7.63 26.98 -19.07
N ASP A 39 -8.65 27.77 -18.73
CA ASP A 39 -8.47 29.14 -18.30
C ASP A 39 -8.28 29.22 -16.77
N LYS A 40 -7.83 30.37 -16.27
CA LYS A 40 -7.46 30.51 -14.86
C LYS A 40 -8.70 30.51 -13.96
N GLY A 41 -8.71 29.68 -12.92
CA GLY A 41 -9.83 29.54 -11.99
C GLY A 41 -10.94 28.61 -12.48
N ASP A 42 -10.81 28.04 -13.69
CA ASP A 42 -11.77 27.06 -14.20
C ASP A 42 -11.58 25.68 -13.55
N ILE A 43 -12.69 24.96 -13.46
CA ILE A 43 -12.73 23.56 -13.06
C ILE A 43 -13.00 22.71 -14.31
N LEU A 44 -11.98 22.05 -14.83
CA LEU A 44 -12.09 21.18 -15.99
C LEU A 44 -12.52 19.77 -15.59
N GLY A 45 -13.63 19.29 -16.15
CA GLY A 45 -13.98 17.87 -16.14
C GLY A 45 -13.21 17.11 -17.23
N LEU A 46 -12.44 16.09 -16.85
CA LEU A 46 -11.78 15.21 -17.82
C LEU A 46 -12.41 13.81 -17.74
N VAL A 47 -13.25 13.51 -18.71
CA VAL A 47 -14.13 12.34 -18.71
C VAL A 47 -13.72 11.37 -19.82
N GLY A 48 -13.93 10.08 -19.62
CA GLY A 48 -13.64 9.06 -20.63
C GLY A 48 -13.62 7.66 -20.04
N ALA A 49 -13.70 6.63 -20.88
CA ALA A 49 -13.61 5.24 -20.43
C ALA A 49 -12.24 4.91 -19.80
N ASN A 50 -12.16 3.77 -19.11
CA ASN A 50 -10.88 3.28 -18.61
C ASN A 50 -9.95 2.90 -19.77
N GLY A 51 -8.69 3.35 -19.69
CA GLY A 51 -7.75 3.24 -20.81
C GLY A 51 -7.88 4.33 -21.88
N ALA A 52 -8.75 5.32 -21.72
CA ALA A 52 -8.89 6.42 -22.69
C ALA A 52 -7.69 7.40 -22.75
N GLY A 53 -6.70 7.25 -21.86
CA GLY A 53 -5.50 8.11 -21.83
C GLY A 53 -5.50 9.21 -20.75
N LYS A 54 -6.51 9.27 -19.87
CA LYS A 54 -6.65 10.27 -18.79
C LYS A 54 -5.44 10.31 -17.85
N SER A 55 -5.13 9.17 -17.21
CA SER A 55 -4.01 9.08 -16.26
C SER A 55 -2.65 9.31 -16.93
N THR A 56 -2.51 8.94 -18.22
CA THR A 56 -1.30 9.26 -18.99
C THR A 56 -1.13 10.77 -19.17
N LEU A 57 -2.21 11.46 -19.54
CA LEU A 57 -2.23 12.91 -19.68
C LEU A 57 -1.89 13.61 -18.36
N MET A 58 -2.46 13.14 -17.24
CA MET A 58 -2.12 13.66 -15.92
C MET A 58 -0.64 13.50 -15.59
N ARG A 59 -0.05 12.33 -15.85
CA ARG A 59 1.38 12.08 -15.63
C ARG A 59 2.26 13.01 -16.47
N ILE A 60 1.79 13.41 -17.65
CA ILE A 60 2.46 14.40 -18.50
C ILE A 60 2.39 15.79 -17.85
N ILE A 61 1.18 16.26 -17.48
CA ILE A 61 0.99 17.58 -16.85
C ILE A 61 1.75 17.70 -15.52
N SER A 62 1.86 16.61 -14.77
CA SER A 62 2.58 16.58 -13.49
C SER A 62 4.08 16.29 -13.63
N GLY A 63 4.61 16.17 -14.85
CA GLY A 63 6.03 15.93 -15.13
C GLY A 63 6.53 14.54 -14.72
N VAL A 64 5.63 13.58 -14.45
CA VAL A 64 5.97 12.18 -14.16
C VAL A 64 6.35 11.42 -15.43
N SER A 65 5.78 11.78 -16.58
CA SER A 65 6.11 11.21 -17.88
C SER A 65 6.34 12.31 -18.91
N THR A 66 7.35 12.15 -19.76
CA THR A 66 7.61 13.06 -20.88
C THR A 66 6.82 12.60 -22.10
N PRO A 67 6.07 13.48 -22.79
CA PRO A 67 5.41 13.12 -24.04
C PRO A 67 6.45 12.86 -25.14
N ASP A 68 6.05 12.10 -26.15
CA ASP A 68 6.92 11.81 -27.31
C ASP A 68 6.86 12.93 -28.35
N GLN A 69 5.73 13.63 -28.45
CA GLN A 69 5.54 14.84 -29.25
C GLN A 69 4.57 15.82 -28.56
N GLY A 70 4.58 17.07 -29.02
CA GLY A 70 3.68 18.14 -28.55
C GLY A 70 4.30 19.09 -27.53
N GLU A 71 3.55 20.13 -27.21
CA GLU A 71 4.01 21.25 -26.37
C GLU A 71 3.05 21.52 -25.21
N MET A 72 3.58 22.03 -24.10
CA MET A 72 2.80 22.48 -22.96
C MET A 72 3.18 23.92 -22.60
N TYR A 73 2.17 24.75 -22.39
CA TYR A 73 2.29 26.09 -21.85
C TYR A 73 1.54 26.15 -20.52
N PHE A 74 2.15 26.72 -19.50
CA PHE A 74 1.58 26.87 -18.18
C PHE A 74 1.85 28.26 -17.64
N ASP A 75 0.79 28.98 -17.26
CA ASP A 75 0.83 30.37 -16.79
C ASP A 75 1.56 31.30 -17.79
N GLY A 76 1.32 31.08 -19.10
CA GLY A 76 1.95 31.82 -20.20
C GLY A 76 3.40 31.39 -20.54
N GLU A 77 4.01 30.49 -19.78
CA GLU A 77 5.37 30.01 -20.04
C GLU A 77 5.37 28.64 -20.73
N LYS A 78 6.18 28.49 -21.79
CA LYS A 78 6.43 27.20 -22.42
C LYS A 78 7.25 26.29 -21.50
N ILE A 79 6.79 25.06 -21.31
CA ILE A 79 7.47 24.04 -20.50
C ILE A 79 8.56 23.36 -21.32
N ASP A 80 9.78 23.35 -20.78
CA ASP A 80 10.87 22.54 -21.32
C ASP A 80 10.79 21.10 -20.77
N TRP A 81 10.36 20.18 -21.62
CA TRP A 81 10.22 18.76 -21.32
C TRP A 81 11.50 18.09 -20.81
N LYS A 82 12.70 18.61 -21.14
CA LYS A 82 13.98 18.04 -20.69
C LYS A 82 14.23 18.26 -19.21
N THR A 83 13.72 19.36 -18.67
CA THR A 83 13.93 19.78 -17.27
C THR A 83 12.67 19.64 -16.43
N PHE A 84 11.51 19.44 -17.07
CA PHE A 84 10.24 19.23 -16.40
C PHE A 84 10.20 17.89 -15.68
N SER A 85 9.85 17.95 -14.40
CA SER A 85 9.83 16.81 -13.48
C SER A 85 8.74 17.04 -12.44
N PRO A 86 8.36 16.05 -11.62
CA PRO A 86 7.34 16.25 -10.57
C PRO A 86 7.71 17.37 -9.60
N PHE A 87 8.99 17.51 -9.29
CA PHE A 87 9.50 18.61 -8.48
C PHE A 87 9.38 19.97 -9.20
N GLY A 88 9.66 20.01 -10.51
CA GLY A 88 9.49 21.21 -11.33
C GLY A 88 8.02 21.65 -11.43
N ALA A 89 7.12 20.69 -11.65
CA ALA A 89 5.67 20.90 -11.63
C ALA A 89 5.21 21.44 -10.27
N SER A 90 5.72 20.84 -9.17
CA SER A 90 5.40 21.26 -7.82
C SER A 90 5.79 22.72 -7.54
N ARG A 91 7.00 23.13 -7.93
CA ARG A 91 7.46 24.53 -7.80
C ARG A 91 6.71 25.53 -8.67
N LYS A 92 6.05 25.07 -9.73
CA LYS A 92 5.17 25.91 -10.55
C LYS A 92 3.74 26.01 -9.99
N GLY A 93 3.44 25.28 -8.90
CA GLY A 93 2.12 25.27 -8.28
C GLY A 93 1.18 24.19 -8.81
N ILE A 94 1.70 23.17 -9.49
CA ILE A 94 0.92 22.02 -9.97
C ILE A 94 0.95 20.94 -8.89
N ARG A 95 -0.22 20.47 -8.44
CA ARG A 95 -0.37 19.34 -7.52
C ARG A 95 -1.36 18.31 -8.05
N VAL A 96 -1.19 17.09 -7.58
CA VAL A 96 -2.04 15.94 -7.95
C VAL A 96 -2.44 15.22 -6.67
N ALA A 97 -3.74 14.98 -6.49
CA ALA A 97 -4.26 13.98 -5.56
C ALA A 97 -4.57 12.72 -6.38
N TYR A 98 -3.83 11.65 -6.13
CA TYR A 98 -3.92 10.40 -6.89
C TYR A 98 -5.00 9.49 -6.32
N GLN A 99 -5.60 8.66 -7.18
CA GLN A 99 -6.52 7.61 -6.76
C GLN A 99 -5.82 6.59 -5.84
N GLU A 100 -4.64 6.11 -6.23
CA GLU A 100 -3.77 5.33 -5.35
C GLU A 100 -3.00 6.30 -4.44
N LEU A 101 -3.41 6.40 -3.17
CA LEU A 101 -2.89 7.35 -2.16
C LEU A 101 -1.36 7.51 -2.24
N SER A 102 -0.86 8.75 -2.28
CA SER A 102 0.59 9.00 -2.32
C SER A 102 1.21 9.28 -0.95
N LEU A 103 0.53 8.84 0.12
CA LEU A 103 0.93 9.04 1.51
C LEU A 103 1.79 7.88 2.03
N CYS A 104 2.67 8.15 2.99
CA CYS A 104 3.44 7.13 3.70
C CYS A 104 2.64 6.61 4.91
N ASP A 105 2.31 5.32 4.90
CA ASP A 105 1.43 4.66 5.86
C ASP A 105 2.05 4.56 7.26
N ASN A 106 3.40 4.52 7.31
CA ASN A 106 4.21 4.46 8.53
C ASN A 106 4.50 5.84 9.14
N LEU A 107 4.12 6.91 8.46
CA LEU A 107 4.27 8.27 8.96
C LEU A 107 2.98 8.71 9.64
N LYS A 108 3.13 9.60 10.63
CA LYS A 108 1.97 10.26 11.21
C LYS A 108 1.30 11.17 10.18
N VAL A 109 0.03 11.48 10.36
CA VAL A 109 -0.68 12.41 9.45
C VAL A 109 0.11 13.71 9.31
N TYR A 110 0.48 14.39 10.40
CA TYR A 110 1.26 15.63 10.31
C TYR A 110 2.64 15.46 9.63
N GLU A 111 3.22 14.25 9.69
CA GLU A 111 4.51 13.96 9.05
C GLU A 111 4.37 13.84 7.54
N ASN A 112 3.23 13.31 7.05
CA ASN A 112 2.89 13.29 5.64
C ASN A 112 2.76 14.70 5.06
N PHE A 113 2.16 15.64 5.81
CA PHE A 113 2.13 17.06 5.43
C PHE A 113 3.53 17.69 5.40
N TYR A 114 4.37 17.38 6.40
CA TYR A 114 5.74 17.90 6.47
C TYR A 114 6.61 17.45 5.30
N VAL A 115 6.55 16.18 4.92
CA VAL A 115 7.39 15.59 3.86
C VAL A 115 7.13 16.29 2.52
N GLU A 116 5.87 16.58 2.22
CA GLU A 116 5.46 17.25 0.98
C GLU A 116 5.79 18.74 1.01
N LEU A 117 5.51 19.43 2.13
CA LEU A 117 5.59 20.89 2.23
C LEU A 117 6.79 21.35 3.05
N ARG A 118 7.96 20.77 2.82
CA ARG A 118 9.18 21.03 3.61
C ARG A 118 9.57 22.52 3.67
N GLN A 119 9.22 23.30 2.65
CA GLN A 119 9.48 24.75 2.62
C GLN A 119 8.83 25.50 3.78
N LEU A 120 7.63 25.09 4.21
CA LEU A 120 6.87 25.74 5.30
C LEU A 120 7.52 25.57 6.68
N PHE A 121 8.45 24.62 6.79
CA PHE A 121 9.07 24.21 8.05
C PHE A 121 10.57 24.52 8.12
N LYS A 122 11.15 25.17 7.10
CA LYS A 122 12.56 25.60 7.13
C LYS A 122 12.81 26.49 8.35
N GLY A 123 13.91 26.24 9.07
CA GLY A 123 14.32 27.04 10.25
C GLY A 123 13.53 26.79 11.54
N THR A 124 12.44 26.01 11.54
CA THR A 124 11.61 25.83 12.75
C THR A 124 12.12 24.74 13.70
N LEU A 125 12.57 25.06 14.93
CA LEU A 125 12.96 24.02 15.90
C LEU A 125 11.79 23.09 16.31
N ASN A 126 10.59 23.66 16.51
CA ASN A 126 9.37 22.93 16.88
C ASN A 126 8.51 22.54 15.67
N TRP A 127 9.14 22.06 14.59
CA TRP A 127 8.45 21.74 13.33
C TRP A 127 7.27 20.78 13.48
N ARG A 128 7.32 19.84 14.44
CA ARG A 128 6.23 18.88 14.68
C ARG A 128 4.96 19.52 15.19
N LYS A 129 5.10 20.45 16.14
CA LYS A 129 3.95 21.16 16.71
C LYS A 129 3.29 22.00 15.61
N LYS A 130 4.11 22.76 14.87
CA LYS A 130 3.66 23.55 13.71
C LYS A 130 3.01 22.69 12.63
N ALA A 131 3.61 21.55 12.28
CA ALA A 131 3.05 20.64 11.28
C ALA A 131 1.72 20.03 11.72
N ALA A 132 1.59 19.66 13.00
CA ALA A 132 0.33 19.16 13.54
C ALA A 132 -0.78 20.22 13.57
N GLU A 133 -0.44 21.46 13.95
CA GLU A 133 -1.39 22.58 13.94
C GLU A 133 -1.88 22.88 12.52
N LEU A 134 -0.97 23.04 11.56
CA LEU A 134 -1.33 23.32 10.17
C LEU A 134 -2.09 22.17 9.50
N ALA A 135 -1.69 20.91 9.74
CA ALA A 135 -2.41 19.76 9.21
C ALA A 135 -3.84 19.70 9.77
N LYS A 136 -4.02 20.00 11.06
CA LYS A 136 -5.34 20.01 11.69
C LYS A 136 -6.20 21.14 11.12
N GLU A 137 -5.66 22.34 11.01
CA GLU A 137 -6.35 23.50 10.44
C GLU A 137 -6.78 23.22 9.00
N GLN A 138 -5.88 22.68 8.18
CA GLN A 138 -6.21 22.37 6.79
C GLN A 138 -7.26 21.28 6.65
N LEU A 139 -7.19 20.23 7.47
CA LEU A 139 -8.21 19.17 7.48
C LEU A 139 -9.58 19.74 7.86
N GLU A 140 -9.65 20.62 8.86
CA GLU A 140 -10.90 21.24 9.29
C GLU A 140 -11.47 22.20 8.23
N LEU A 141 -10.61 22.89 7.47
CA LEU A 141 -11.04 23.79 6.40
C LEU A 141 -11.65 23.05 5.21
N VAL A 142 -11.08 21.89 4.83
CA VAL A 142 -11.56 21.09 3.69
C VAL A 142 -12.71 20.18 4.10
N PHE A 143 -12.62 19.58 5.28
CA PHE A 143 -13.58 18.62 5.83
C PHE A 143 -13.91 18.96 7.29
N PRO A 144 -14.90 19.83 7.53
CA PRO A 144 -15.38 20.12 8.88
C PRO A 144 -15.82 18.85 9.60
N GLU A 145 -15.51 18.76 10.90
CA GLU A 145 -15.86 17.61 11.76
C GLU A 145 -15.29 16.25 11.29
N ASN A 146 -14.14 16.27 10.58
CA ASN A 146 -13.49 15.06 10.02
C ASN A 146 -13.13 13.97 11.05
N GLY A 147 -12.98 14.31 12.34
CA GLY A 147 -12.63 13.36 13.39
C GLY A 147 -11.22 12.74 13.31
N ILE A 148 -10.31 13.31 12.51
CA ILE A 148 -8.96 12.78 12.27
C ILE A 148 -7.98 13.31 13.33
N ASP A 149 -7.36 12.40 14.08
CA ASP A 149 -6.22 12.75 14.95
C ASP A 149 -4.93 12.79 14.14
N VAL A 150 -4.41 14.00 13.91
CA VAL A 150 -3.20 14.22 13.14
C VAL A 150 -1.92 13.61 13.73
N LYS A 151 -1.95 13.15 15.00
CA LYS A 151 -0.82 12.53 15.69
C LYS A 151 -0.77 11.01 15.53
N LYS A 152 -1.82 10.38 14.99
CA LYS A 152 -1.84 8.95 14.68
C LYS A 152 -1.03 8.64 13.43
N GLU A 153 -0.54 7.41 13.33
CA GLU A 153 0.00 6.88 12.08
C GLU A 153 -1.11 6.81 11.03
N LEU A 154 -0.78 7.10 9.77
CA LEU A 154 -1.76 7.07 8.70
C LEU A 154 -2.41 5.69 8.55
N SER A 155 -1.65 4.62 8.77
CA SER A 155 -2.17 3.25 8.72
C SER A 155 -3.21 2.88 9.78
N GLU A 156 -3.43 3.74 10.79
CA GLU A 156 -4.50 3.58 11.77
C GLU A 156 -5.83 4.21 11.31
N LEU A 157 -5.83 4.98 10.22
CA LEU A 157 -7.01 5.64 9.68
C LEU A 157 -7.75 4.76 8.68
N SER A 158 -9.07 4.97 8.54
CA SER A 158 -9.85 4.34 7.48
C SER A 158 -9.43 4.84 6.10
N ILE A 159 -9.71 4.08 5.03
CA ILE A 159 -9.36 4.47 3.65
C ILE A 159 -9.95 5.85 3.31
N ALA A 160 -11.22 6.09 3.68
CA ALA A 160 -11.88 7.38 3.53
C ALA A 160 -11.10 8.52 4.22
N GLN A 161 -10.67 8.32 5.47
CA GLN A 161 -9.88 9.31 6.21
C GLN A 161 -8.49 9.53 5.58
N GLN A 162 -7.86 8.49 5.05
CA GLN A 162 -6.59 8.63 4.33
C GLN A 162 -6.78 9.46 3.05
N GLN A 163 -7.89 9.28 2.33
CA GLN A 163 -8.25 10.09 1.17
C GLN A 163 -8.47 11.56 1.54
N MET A 164 -9.16 11.82 2.66
CA MET A 164 -9.31 13.19 3.19
C MET A 164 -7.95 13.84 3.50
N VAL A 165 -7.02 13.07 4.08
CA VAL A 165 -5.64 13.53 4.34
C VAL A 165 -4.89 13.85 3.05
N GLU A 166 -5.00 13.00 2.03
CA GLU A 166 -4.34 13.19 0.73
C GLU A 166 -4.78 14.52 0.09
N ILE A 167 -6.10 14.73 0.06
CA ILE A 167 -6.72 15.91 -0.53
C ILE A 167 -6.36 17.17 0.28
N ALA A 168 -6.51 17.13 1.61
CA ALA A 168 -6.19 18.27 2.46
C ALA A 168 -4.71 18.64 2.37
N ARG A 169 -3.80 17.66 2.29
CA ARG A 169 -2.37 17.87 2.08
C ARG A 169 -2.08 18.61 0.79
N ALA A 170 -2.78 18.27 -0.30
CA ALA A 170 -2.61 18.97 -1.58
C ALA A 170 -3.04 20.44 -1.51
N PHE A 171 -4.11 20.74 -0.76
CA PHE A 171 -4.60 22.12 -0.56
C PHE A 171 -3.74 22.98 0.37
N MET A 172 -2.86 22.39 1.17
CA MET A 172 -2.01 23.14 2.10
C MET A 172 -0.86 23.88 1.40
N ASP A 173 -0.59 23.61 0.11
CA ASP A 173 0.47 24.31 -0.62
C ASP A 173 0.09 25.78 -0.89
N PRO A 174 0.80 26.79 -0.34
CA PRO A 174 0.49 28.19 -0.59
C PRO A 174 0.75 28.62 -2.04
N GLU A 175 1.56 27.87 -2.79
CA GLU A 175 1.86 28.15 -4.21
C GLU A 175 0.89 27.39 -5.15
N LEU A 176 -0.17 26.76 -4.63
CA LEU A 176 -1.11 25.98 -5.44
C LEU A 176 -1.81 26.86 -6.48
N LYS A 177 -1.58 26.54 -7.77
CA LYS A 177 -2.25 27.18 -8.91
C LYS A 177 -3.10 26.20 -9.73
N LEU A 178 -2.69 24.93 -9.81
CA LEU A 178 -3.41 23.86 -10.49
C LEU A 178 -3.48 22.62 -9.60
N LEU A 179 -4.69 22.15 -9.27
CA LEU A 179 -4.90 20.88 -8.60
C LEU A 179 -5.58 19.87 -9.52
N ILE A 180 -4.93 18.74 -9.74
CA ILE A 180 -5.50 17.59 -10.45
C ILE A 180 -6.04 16.60 -9.42
N LEU A 181 -7.32 16.26 -9.52
CA LEU A 181 -8.02 15.34 -8.63
C LEU A 181 -8.45 14.09 -9.41
N ASP A 182 -7.81 12.95 -9.12
CA ASP A 182 -8.07 11.66 -9.77
C ASP A 182 -9.01 10.79 -8.92
N GLU A 183 -10.26 10.68 -9.33
CA GLU A 183 -11.32 9.94 -8.63
C GLU A 183 -11.38 10.22 -7.11
N PRO A 184 -11.40 11.49 -6.69
CA PRO A 184 -11.14 11.87 -5.30
C PRO A 184 -12.21 11.40 -4.31
N THR A 185 -13.40 11.06 -4.80
CA THR A 185 -14.61 10.72 -4.02
C THR A 185 -14.90 9.21 -3.98
N SER A 186 -14.09 8.39 -4.66
CA SER A 186 -14.31 6.94 -4.78
C SER A 186 -14.39 6.19 -3.44
N SER A 187 -13.72 6.70 -2.41
CA SER A 187 -13.71 6.16 -1.04
C SER A 187 -14.32 7.10 -0.01
N LEU A 188 -14.90 8.23 -0.44
CA LEU A 188 -15.51 9.22 0.46
C LEU A 188 -17.02 8.97 0.59
N PRO A 189 -17.58 9.07 1.80
CA PRO A 189 -19.02 9.12 1.97
C PRO A 189 -19.62 10.40 1.35
N VAL A 190 -20.93 10.40 1.17
CA VAL A 190 -21.67 11.46 0.47
C VAL A 190 -21.48 12.84 1.11
N GLU A 191 -21.47 12.91 2.44
CA GLU A 191 -21.31 14.18 3.16
C GLU A 191 -19.92 14.79 2.92
N GLN A 192 -18.86 13.99 3.05
CA GLN A 192 -17.48 14.44 2.80
C GLN A 192 -17.28 14.79 1.31
N THR A 193 -17.98 14.10 0.41
CA THR A 193 -18.01 14.44 -1.02
C THR A 193 -18.57 15.84 -1.24
N LYS A 194 -19.73 16.17 -0.64
CA LYS A 194 -20.32 17.50 -0.72
C LYS A 194 -19.41 18.59 -0.14
N GLN A 195 -18.76 18.31 1.00
CA GLN A 195 -17.78 19.22 1.60
C GLN A 195 -16.62 19.52 0.64
N LEU A 196 -16.07 18.48 0.02
CA LEU A 196 -15.01 18.61 -0.98
C LEU A 196 -15.44 19.45 -2.19
N LEU A 197 -16.57 19.12 -2.82
CA LEU A 197 -17.06 19.84 -4.00
C LEU A 197 -17.32 21.32 -3.69
N SER A 198 -17.88 21.61 -2.51
CA SER A 198 -18.09 22.98 -2.03
C SER A 198 -16.77 23.73 -1.84
N TYR A 199 -15.76 23.07 -1.25
CA TYR A 199 -14.45 23.66 -1.03
C TYR A 199 -13.69 23.92 -2.35
N ILE A 200 -13.81 23.01 -3.33
CA ILE A 200 -13.24 23.18 -4.68
C ILE A 200 -13.84 24.43 -5.35
N LYS A 201 -15.18 24.58 -5.35
CA LYS A 201 -15.85 25.76 -5.92
C LYS A 201 -15.34 27.07 -5.29
N LYS A 202 -15.21 27.08 -3.96
CA LYS A 202 -14.66 28.24 -3.24
C LYS A 202 -13.22 28.55 -3.67
N LYS A 203 -12.37 27.54 -3.75
CA LYS A 203 -10.96 27.73 -4.15
C LYS A 203 -10.79 28.10 -5.61
N ALA A 204 -11.70 27.65 -6.48
CA ALA A 204 -11.75 28.07 -7.86
C ALA A 204 -12.06 29.56 -7.99
N ALA A 205 -13.03 30.05 -7.20
CA ALA A 205 -13.32 31.48 -7.09
C ALA A 205 -12.14 32.30 -6.52
N ASP A 206 -11.33 31.71 -5.64
CA ASP A 206 -10.06 32.30 -5.14
C ASP A 206 -8.94 32.30 -6.22
N GLY A 207 -9.17 31.73 -7.40
CA GLY A 207 -8.25 31.75 -8.55
C GLY A 207 -7.39 30.49 -8.72
N VAL A 208 -7.69 29.39 -8.02
CA VAL A 208 -7.05 28.08 -8.23
C VAL A 208 -7.73 27.34 -9.38
N THR A 209 -6.97 26.80 -10.32
CA THR A 209 -7.52 26.00 -11.43
C THR A 209 -7.58 24.52 -11.06
N PHE A 210 -8.56 23.78 -11.56
CA PHE A 210 -8.74 22.35 -11.25
C PHE A 210 -8.86 21.50 -12.52
N ILE A 211 -8.32 20.27 -12.45
CA ILE A 211 -8.70 19.18 -13.36
C ILE A 211 -9.34 18.09 -12.50
N TYR A 212 -10.62 17.84 -12.73
CA TYR A 212 -11.44 16.90 -11.99
C TYR A 212 -11.73 15.67 -12.86
N ILE A 213 -11.27 14.50 -12.41
CA ILE A 213 -11.46 13.23 -13.10
C ILE A 213 -12.31 12.35 -12.19
N THR A 214 -13.44 11.88 -12.71
CA THR A 214 -14.31 10.95 -12.01
C THR A 214 -15.14 10.16 -13.02
N HIS A 215 -15.62 9.00 -12.59
CA HIS A 215 -16.65 8.25 -13.30
C HIS A 215 -18.06 8.56 -12.77
N ARG A 216 -18.18 9.36 -11.69
CA ARG A 216 -19.45 9.82 -11.14
C ARG A 216 -19.89 11.09 -11.85
N LEU A 217 -20.73 10.95 -12.87
CA LEU A 217 -21.12 12.04 -13.78
C LEU A 217 -21.85 13.19 -13.07
N PHE A 218 -22.63 12.90 -12.03
CA PHE A 218 -23.28 13.94 -11.24
C PHE A 218 -22.27 14.95 -10.65
N GLU A 219 -21.08 14.51 -10.25
CA GLU A 219 -20.04 15.39 -9.71
C GLU A 219 -19.48 16.31 -10.80
N ILE A 220 -19.31 15.78 -12.03
CA ILE A 220 -18.87 16.58 -13.18
C ILE A 220 -19.85 17.72 -13.41
N ILE A 221 -21.14 17.41 -13.48
CA ILE A 221 -22.19 18.40 -13.71
C ILE A 221 -22.25 19.41 -12.55
N GLU A 222 -22.07 18.93 -11.32
CA GLU A 222 -22.15 19.77 -10.13
C GLU A 222 -20.98 20.77 -10.04
N VAL A 223 -19.76 20.37 -10.38
CA VAL A 223 -18.54 21.14 -10.03
C VAL A 223 -17.81 21.77 -11.21
N THR A 224 -17.94 21.24 -12.43
CA THR A 224 -17.09 21.65 -13.55
C THR A 224 -17.68 22.81 -14.36
N ASN A 225 -16.81 23.58 -15.04
CA ASN A 225 -17.20 24.64 -15.96
C ASN A 225 -17.18 24.17 -17.43
N LYS A 226 -16.22 23.29 -17.74
CA LYS A 226 -15.95 22.78 -19.08
C LYS A 226 -15.57 21.30 -18.99
N VAL A 227 -15.98 20.51 -19.97
CA VAL A 227 -15.69 19.08 -20.03
C VAL A 227 -14.94 18.74 -21.31
N TYR A 228 -13.86 17.95 -21.17
CA TYR A 228 -13.22 17.26 -22.30
C TYR A 228 -13.47 15.77 -22.18
N ILE A 229 -13.89 15.16 -23.30
CA ILE A 229 -14.16 13.73 -23.37
C ILE A 229 -13.05 13.06 -24.16
N LEU A 230 -12.36 12.12 -23.51
CA LEU A 230 -11.28 11.33 -24.10
C LEU A 230 -11.79 9.94 -24.47
N ARG A 231 -11.43 9.50 -25.68
CA ARG A 231 -11.70 8.14 -26.16
C ARG A 231 -10.56 7.67 -27.06
N ASN A 232 -10.08 6.45 -26.82
CA ASN A 232 -8.98 5.84 -27.58
C ASN A 232 -7.74 6.75 -27.72
N GLY A 233 -7.39 7.48 -26.66
CA GLY A 233 -6.22 8.36 -26.64
C GLY A 233 -6.42 9.72 -27.33
N ALA A 234 -7.59 10.03 -27.89
CA ALA A 234 -7.89 11.31 -28.53
C ALA A 234 -9.02 12.06 -27.82
N VAL A 235 -9.05 13.38 -27.98
CA VAL A 235 -10.20 14.21 -27.58
C VAL A 235 -11.29 14.04 -28.64
N VAL A 236 -12.47 13.57 -28.23
CA VAL A 236 -13.60 13.39 -29.15
C VAL A 236 -14.59 14.54 -29.12
N SER A 237 -14.71 15.23 -27.98
CA SER A 237 -15.60 16.38 -27.81
C SER A 237 -15.12 17.27 -26.68
N SER A 238 -15.49 18.55 -26.75
CA SER A 238 -15.34 19.52 -25.67
C SER A 238 -16.58 20.42 -25.62
N CYS A 239 -17.17 20.57 -24.45
CA CYS A 239 -18.38 21.39 -24.25
C CYS A 239 -18.31 22.15 -22.92
N LEU A 240 -19.15 23.17 -22.78
CA LEU A 240 -19.40 23.79 -21.49
C LEU A 240 -20.30 22.86 -20.66
N THR A 241 -20.01 22.73 -19.36
CA THR A 241 -20.77 21.83 -18.48
C THR A 241 -22.27 22.20 -18.42
N LYS A 242 -22.61 23.47 -18.60
CA LYS A 242 -24.01 23.94 -18.63
C LYS A 242 -24.80 23.47 -19.85
N GLU A 243 -24.12 23.00 -20.89
CA GLU A 243 -24.71 22.59 -22.16
C GLU A 243 -24.82 21.06 -22.27
N THR A 244 -24.53 20.32 -21.19
CA THR A 244 -24.52 18.86 -21.18
C THR A 244 -25.24 18.32 -19.94
N ASP A 245 -25.75 17.09 -20.05
CA ASP A 245 -26.35 16.31 -18.97
C ASP A 245 -25.68 14.93 -18.87
N GLU A 246 -26.10 14.11 -17.90
CA GLU A 246 -25.46 12.80 -17.68
C GLU A 246 -25.61 11.89 -18.90
N ASP A 247 -26.79 11.88 -19.52
CA ASP A 247 -27.10 11.03 -20.67
C ASP A 247 -26.23 11.40 -21.88
N MET A 248 -26.07 12.69 -22.18
CA MET A 248 -25.22 13.17 -23.26
C MET A 248 -23.74 12.86 -23.01
N LEU A 249 -23.27 12.98 -21.77
CA LEU A 249 -21.90 12.60 -21.41
C LEU A 249 -21.67 11.09 -21.65
N ILE A 250 -22.64 10.24 -21.26
CA ILE A 250 -22.58 8.79 -21.50
C ILE A 250 -22.53 8.51 -23.00
N GLU A 251 -23.39 9.15 -23.80
CA GLU A 251 -23.47 8.97 -25.25
C GLU A 251 -22.15 9.33 -25.95
N LEU A 252 -21.55 10.46 -25.59
CA LEU A 252 -20.28 10.90 -26.16
C LEU A 252 -19.10 10.01 -25.72
N MET A 253 -19.15 9.47 -24.49
CA MET A 253 -18.16 8.51 -24.00
C MET A 253 -18.26 7.15 -24.71
N SER A 254 -19.47 6.66 -24.96
CA SER A 254 -19.74 5.34 -25.56
C SER A 254 -19.58 5.37 -27.09
N GLY A 255 -19.97 6.47 -27.74
CA GLY A 255 -19.92 6.63 -29.18
C GLY A 255 -21.12 6.09 -29.95
N GLU A 256 -22.21 5.73 -29.27
CA GLU A 256 -23.45 5.35 -29.93
C GLU A 256 -24.33 6.58 -30.09
N VAL A 257 -24.35 7.17 -31.29
CA VAL A 257 -25.43 8.10 -31.67
C VAL A 257 -26.73 7.31 -31.61
N LYS A 258 -27.73 7.76 -30.84
CA LYS A 258 -29.11 7.30 -31.05
C LYS A 258 -29.47 7.59 -32.50
N SER A 259 -29.37 6.57 -33.35
CA SER A 259 -29.94 6.61 -34.70
C SER A 259 -31.37 7.08 -34.56
N GLU A 260 -31.69 8.04 -35.42
CA GLU A 260 -32.94 8.77 -35.53
C GLU A 260 -34.17 7.95 -35.14
N LYS A 261 -35.05 8.63 -34.40
CA LYS A 261 -36.47 8.32 -34.23
C LYS A 261 -37.01 7.48 -35.39
N ALA A 262 -37.24 6.20 -35.15
CA ALA A 262 -38.28 5.48 -35.83
C ALA A 262 -39.62 6.03 -35.31
N GLU A 263 -40.11 7.11 -35.95
CA GLU A 263 -41.53 7.40 -35.95
C GLU A 263 -42.27 6.19 -36.53
N GLY A 264 -43.05 5.52 -35.69
CA GLY A 264 -43.89 4.40 -36.13
C GLY A 264 -44.13 3.33 -35.07
N SER A 265 -44.72 3.68 -33.93
CA SER A 265 -45.68 2.83 -33.20
C SER A 265 -46.12 3.51 -31.89
N GLU A 266 -47.08 4.43 -32.00
CA GLU A 266 -48.04 4.58 -30.91
C GLU A 266 -48.87 3.28 -30.85
N GLY A 267 -48.92 2.65 -29.67
CA GLY A 267 -49.80 1.53 -29.38
C GLY A 267 -49.21 0.14 -29.58
N ALA A 268 -48.25 -0.25 -28.73
CA ALA A 268 -48.07 -1.65 -28.36
C ALA A 268 -47.39 -1.74 -26.99
N SER A 269 -48.18 -2.09 -25.98
CA SER A 269 -47.71 -2.74 -24.76
C SER A 269 -46.78 -3.90 -25.12
N ALA A 270 -45.47 -3.68 -25.02
CA ALA A 270 -44.47 -4.73 -25.17
C ALA A 270 -44.22 -5.38 -23.81
N GLU A 271 -45.16 -6.24 -23.43
CA GLU A 271 -44.89 -7.44 -22.64
C GLU A 271 -43.70 -8.18 -23.27
N THR A 272 -42.49 -7.92 -22.79
CA THR A 272 -41.33 -8.77 -23.08
C THR A 272 -40.96 -9.46 -21.78
N GLY A 273 -41.30 -10.75 -21.73
CA GLY A 273 -41.26 -11.60 -20.54
C GLY A 273 -39.94 -11.54 -19.78
N ARG A 274 -40.03 -11.20 -18.50
CA ARG A 274 -38.94 -11.32 -17.54
C ARG A 274 -39.43 -12.11 -16.33
N GLN A 275 -39.70 -13.39 -16.56
CA GLN A 275 -39.82 -14.38 -15.49
C GLN A 275 -38.41 -14.70 -14.99
N GLY A 276 -38.16 -14.51 -13.69
CA GLY A 276 -37.00 -15.10 -13.01
C GLY A 276 -36.98 -16.61 -13.25
N GLY A 277 -35.79 -17.17 -13.48
CA GLY A 277 -35.64 -18.60 -13.74
C GLY A 277 -36.27 -19.43 -12.63
N THR A 278 -36.77 -20.61 -12.97
CA THR A 278 -37.35 -21.56 -12.02
C THR A 278 -36.36 -21.81 -10.87
N VAL A 279 -36.76 -21.52 -9.62
CA VAL A 279 -35.88 -21.64 -8.45
C VAL A 279 -35.35 -23.08 -8.32
N ASN A 280 -34.04 -23.23 -8.41
CA ASN A 280 -33.33 -24.49 -8.30
C ASN A 280 -32.94 -24.76 -6.84
N GLN A 281 -33.77 -25.53 -6.14
CA GLN A 281 -33.53 -25.88 -4.72
C GLN A 281 -32.32 -26.80 -4.48
N ASN A 282 -31.75 -27.41 -5.54
CA ASN A 282 -30.56 -28.26 -5.40
C ASN A 282 -29.28 -27.45 -5.15
N VAL A 283 -29.31 -26.15 -5.45
CA VAL A 283 -28.25 -25.19 -5.17
C VAL A 283 -28.74 -24.24 -4.09
N CYS A 284 -28.06 -24.19 -2.95
CA CYS A 284 -28.50 -23.30 -1.86
C CYS A 284 -27.36 -22.85 -0.95
N VAL A 285 -27.52 -21.66 -0.38
CA VAL A 285 -26.74 -21.14 0.74
C VAL A 285 -27.72 -20.75 1.84
N GLN A 286 -27.58 -21.38 3.01
CA GLN A 286 -28.37 -21.04 4.19
C GLN A 286 -27.45 -20.68 5.36
N CYS A 287 -27.63 -19.46 5.86
CA CYS A 287 -26.91 -18.88 6.97
C CYS A 287 -27.85 -18.81 8.18
N ARG A 288 -27.44 -19.36 9.32
CA ARG A 288 -28.22 -19.33 10.57
C ARG A 288 -27.41 -18.69 11.69
N ASP A 289 -27.79 -17.47 12.06
CA ASP A 289 -27.25 -16.77 13.23
C ASP A 289 -25.70 -16.67 13.23
N ILE A 290 -25.13 -16.18 12.13
CA ILE A 290 -23.68 -16.08 11.99
C ILE A 290 -23.17 -14.87 12.76
N THR A 291 -22.22 -15.09 13.66
CA THR A 291 -21.47 -14.03 14.35
C THR A 291 -19.98 -14.31 14.22
N LYS A 292 -19.25 -13.49 13.46
CA LYS A 292 -17.81 -13.61 13.23
C LYS A 292 -17.26 -12.34 12.55
N ALA A 293 -16.08 -11.88 12.98
CA ALA A 293 -15.44 -10.67 12.44
C ALA A 293 -16.41 -9.48 12.52
N ALA A 294 -16.71 -8.83 11.39
CA ALA A 294 -17.68 -7.76 11.33
C ALA A 294 -19.15 -8.24 11.36
N LEU A 295 -19.46 -9.54 11.24
CA LEU A 295 -20.82 -10.07 11.17
C LEU A 295 -21.43 -10.31 12.57
N HIS A 296 -22.70 -9.94 12.74
CA HIS A 296 -23.48 -10.10 13.97
C HIS A 296 -24.86 -10.69 13.64
N HIS A 297 -25.19 -11.85 14.21
CA HIS A 297 -26.51 -12.50 14.10
C HIS A 297 -27.11 -12.61 12.68
N VAL A 298 -26.28 -12.80 11.65
CA VAL A 298 -26.73 -12.81 10.26
C VAL A 298 -27.46 -14.12 9.93
N SER A 299 -28.71 -14.00 9.46
CA SER A 299 -29.52 -15.14 8.99
C SER A 299 -30.13 -14.82 7.62
N CYS A 300 -29.89 -15.68 6.63
CA CYS A 300 -30.39 -15.52 5.26
C CYS A 300 -30.40 -16.85 4.51
N SER A 301 -31.22 -16.93 3.47
CA SER A 301 -31.35 -18.11 2.60
C SER A 301 -31.41 -17.70 1.14
N MET A 302 -30.65 -18.39 0.29
CA MET A 302 -30.46 -18.08 -1.12
C MET A 302 -30.45 -19.38 -1.93
N TYR A 303 -31.04 -19.37 -3.11
CA TYR A 303 -31.28 -20.55 -3.94
C TYR A 303 -30.80 -20.36 -5.39
N GLY A 304 -30.49 -21.45 -6.08
CA GLY A 304 -30.15 -21.39 -7.50
C GLY A 304 -31.31 -20.82 -8.32
N GLY A 305 -31.00 -20.10 -9.40
CA GLY A 305 -31.99 -19.35 -10.17
C GLY A 305 -32.09 -17.87 -9.76
N GLU A 306 -31.55 -17.50 -8.59
CA GLU A 306 -31.58 -16.13 -8.07
C GLU A 306 -30.28 -15.37 -8.35
N ILE A 307 -30.41 -14.06 -8.59
CA ILE A 307 -29.33 -13.09 -8.46
C ILE A 307 -29.57 -12.33 -7.16
N ILE A 308 -28.72 -12.54 -6.17
CA ILE A 308 -28.84 -11.93 -4.84
C ILE A 308 -27.82 -10.81 -4.70
N GLY A 309 -28.33 -9.59 -4.57
CA GLY A 309 -27.52 -8.42 -4.28
C GLY A 309 -27.18 -8.31 -2.80
N ILE A 310 -26.00 -7.81 -2.49
CA ILE A 310 -25.59 -7.41 -1.14
C ILE A 310 -25.23 -5.94 -1.18
N ALA A 311 -25.91 -5.13 -0.38
CA ALA A 311 -25.78 -3.67 -0.35
C ALA A 311 -25.46 -3.16 1.07
N GLY A 312 -25.19 -1.85 1.18
CA GLY A 312 -24.96 -1.14 2.44
C GLY A 312 -23.74 -0.22 2.34
N LEU A 313 -23.56 0.70 3.30
CA LEU A 313 -22.36 1.56 3.31
C LEU A 313 -21.08 0.69 3.43
N GLU A 314 -20.01 1.10 2.76
CA GLU A 314 -18.75 0.36 2.72
C GLU A 314 -18.24 0.01 4.14
N GLY A 315 -17.80 -1.23 4.32
CA GLY A 315 -17.26 -1.72 5.59
C GLY A 315 -18.29 -2.21 6.61
N ASN A 316 -19.55 -2.44 6.21
CA ASN A 316 -20.60 -2.97 7.08
C ASN A 316 -20.72 -4.50 7.10
N GLY A 317 -19.73 -5.22 6.59
CA GLY A 317 -19.67 -6.69 6.63
C GLY A 317 -20.10 -7.39 5.34
N GLN A 318 -20.31 -6.67 4.23
CA GLN A 318 -20.69 -7.25 2.94
C GLN A 318 -19.63 -8.25 2.43
N LYS A 319 -18.38 -7.80 2.36
CA LYS A 319 -17.24 -8.63 1.94
C LYS A 319 -16.97 -9.77 2.94
N ASP A 320 -17.12 -9.51 4.24
CA ASP A 320 -17.03 -10.55 5.29
C ASP A 320 -18.06 -11.67 5.09
N LEU A 321 -19.31 -11.32 4.72
CA LEU A 321 -20.35 -12.29 4.42
C LEU A 321 -20.00 -13.15 3.20
N LEU A 322 -19.52 -12.52 2.12
CA LEU A 322 -19.07 -13.24 0.92
C LEU A 322 -17.93 -14.22 1.22
N HIS A 323 -16.91 -13.78 1.97
CA HIS A 323 -15.81 -14.66 2.37
C HIS A 323 -16.25 -15.80 3.29
N ALA A 324 -17.16 -15.54 4.24
CA ALA A 324 -17.71 -16.56 5.12
C ALA A 324 -18.47 -17.65 4.35
N ILE A 325 -19.14 -17.29 3.24
CA ILE A 325 -19.84 -18.23 2.36
C ILE A 325 -18.85 -18.99 1.45
N PHE A 326 -17.83 -18.30 0.92
CA PHE A 326 -16.83 -18.90 0.03
C PHE A 326 -15.97 -19.94 0.75
N ASN A 327 -15.31 -19.52 1.84
CA ASN A 327 -14.42 -20.35 2.64
C ASN A 327 -14.97 -20.49 4.06
N VAL A 328 -15.90 -21.43 4.22
CA VAL A 328 -16.65 -21.65 5.47
C VAL A 328 -15.69 -21.91 6.64
N PRO A 329 -15.56 -20.98 7.60
CA PRO A 329 -14.66 -21.15 8.72
C PRO A 329 -15.09 -22.29 9.64
N LEU A 330 -14.12 -23.00 10.23
CA LEU A 330 -14.38 -24.11 11.15
C LEU A 330 -15.32 -23.74 12.30
N SER A 331 -15.22 -22.51 12.83
CA SER A 331 -16.03 -22.02 13.95
C SER A 331 -17.52 -21.87 13.63
N ILE A 332 -17.88 -21.59 12.37
CA ILE A 332 -19.27 -21.35 11.94
C ILE A 332 -19.78 -22.39 10.94
N ARG A 333 -19.04 -23.47 10.71
CA ARG A 333 -19.37 -24.51 9.72
C ARG A 333 -20.72 -25.18 9.94
N LYS A 334 -21.19 -25.32 11.18
CA LYS A 334 -22.53 -25.85 11.50
C LYS A 334 -23.65 -24.83 11.25
N LYS A 335 -23.31 -23.55 11.12
CA LYS A 335 -24.24 -22.43 10.92
C LYS A 335 -24.42 -22.04 9.44
N ILE A 336 -23.55 -22.52 8.55
CA ILE A 336 -23.64 -22.33 7.10
C ILE A 336 -23.87 -23.68 6.41
N GLN A 337 -25.02 -23.83 5.75
CA GLN A 337 -25.29 -24.97 4.87
C GLN A 337 -25.14 -24.52 3.42
N ARG A 338 -24.21 -25.13 2.69
CA ARG A 338 -23.97 -24.86 1.26
C ARG A 338 -24.13 -26.14 0.44
N LYS A 339 -24.97 -26.10 -0.59
CA LYS A 339 -25.09 -27.15 -1.62
C LYS A 339 -24.71 -26.59 -2.98
N GLY A 340 -23.78 -27.24 -3.65
CA GLY A 340 -23.21 -26.79 -4.93
C GLY A 340 -21.73 -26.44 -4.84
N THR A 341 -21.07 -26.49 -6.01
CA THR A 341 -19.70 -26.01 -6.22
C THR A 341 -19.67 -24.50 -6.30
N ILE A 342 -18.58 -23.86 -5.85
CA ILE A 342 -18.50 -22.41 -5.74
C ILE A 342 -17.31 -21.84 -6.52
N ALA A 343 -17.50 -20.66 -7.09
CA ALA A 343 -16.43 -19.82 -7.62
C ALA A 343 -16.52 -18.41 -7.02
N TYR A 344 -15.38 -17.74 -6.91
CA TYR A 344 -15.26 -16.38 -6.39
C TYR A 344 -14.53 -15.51 -7.41
N VAL A 345 -15.11 -14.35 -7.69
CA VAL A 345 -14.51 -13.30 -8.51
C VAL A 345 -14.22 -12.12 -7.59
N THR A 346 -12.93 -11.84 -7.38
CA THR A 346 -12.48 -10.74 -6.53
C THR A 346 -12.61 -9.39 -7.22
N GLY A 347 -12.88 -8.35 -6.44
CA GLY A 347 -12.81 -6.95 -6.89
C GLY A 347 -11.38 -6.41 -6.91
N ASP A 348 -10.48 -6.97 -6.10
CA ASP A 348 -9.05 -6.64 -6.11
C ASP A 348 -8.26 -7.61 -7.01
N ARG A 349 -8.47 -7.44 -8.32
CA ARG A 349 -7.84 -8.26 -9.35
C ARG A 349 -6.30 -8.25 -9.29
N LYS A 350 -5.66 -7.15 -8.87
CA LYS A 350 -4.19 -7.05 -8.86
C LYS A 350 -3.58 -7.89 -7.74
N ALA A 351 -4.14 -7.80 -6.53
CA ALA A 351 -3.60 -8.49 -5.37
C ALA A 351 -4.06 -9.94 -5.24
N GLU A 352 -5.32 -10.23 -5.62
CA GLU A 352 -5.98 -11.51 -5.30
C GLU A 352 -6.38 -12.34 -6.54
N GLY A 353 -6.51 -11.72 -7.72
CA GLY A 353 -7.17 -12.36 -8.87
C GLY A 353 -6.24 -12.78 -10.01
N ASN A 354 -5.27 -11.94 -10.36
CA ASN A 354 -4.48 -12.07 -11.59
C ASN A 354 -3.21 -12.90 -11.37
N PHE A 355 -2.92 -13.80 -12.31
CA PHE A 355 -1.59 -14.38 -12.48
C PHE A 355 -0.91 -13.60 -13.62
N PRO A 356 -0.14 -12.54 -13.31
CA PRO A 356 0.27 -11.54 -14.30
C PRO A 356 1.19 -12.10 -15.37
N LEU A 357 2.06 -13.05 -15.00
CA LEU A 357 3.04 -13.69 -15.89
C LEU A 357 2.47 -14.92 -16.63
N TRP A 358 1.18 -15.18 -16.50
CA TRP A 358 0.52 -16.30 -17.18
C TRP A 358 -0.27 -15.79 -18.39
N SER A 359 -0.51 -16.68 -19.35
CA SER A 359 -1.36 -16.35 -20.50
C SER A 359 -2.80 -16.07 -20.07
N ILE A 360 -3.53 -15.37 -20.94
CA ILE A 360 -4.96 -15.12 -20.76
C ILE A 360 -5.73 -16.45 -20.63
N ALA A 361 -5.43 -17.42 -21.50
CA ALA A 361 -6.06 -18.74 -21.49
C ALA A 361 -5.79 -19.51 -20.18
N ASP A 362 -4.55 -19.50 -19.68
CA ASP A 362 -4.21 -20.19 -18.42
C ASP A 362 -4.90 -19.52 -17.23
N ASN A 363 -4.96 -18.18 -17.23
CA ASN A 363 -5.74 -17.43 -16.25
C ASN A 363 -7.22 -17.82 -16.29
N MET A 364 -7.82 -18.01 -17.46
CA MET A 364 -9.23 -18.42 -17.58
C MET A 364 -9.44 -19.87 -17.11
N ALA A 365 -8.51 -20.78 -17.41
CA ALA A 365 -8.72 -22.22 -17.22
C ALA A 365 -8.38 -22.75 -15.82
N ILE A 366 -7.54 -22.06 -15.04
CA ILE A 366 -6.95 -22.61 -13.80
C ILE A 366 -7.95 -23.21 -12.81
N THR A 367 -9.09 -22.56 -12.55
CA THR A 367 -10.10 -23.08 -11.62
C THR A 367 -10.77 -24.35 -12.14
N SER A 368 -11.01 -24.44 -13.44
CA SER A 368 -11.55 -25.64 -14.10
C SER A 368 -10.54 -26.79 -14.08
N LEU A 369 -9.25 -26.47 -14.28
CA LEU A 369 -8.15 -27.45 -14.22
C LEU A 369 -7.96 -28.02 -12.81
N MET A 370 -8.04 -27.19 -11.77
CA MET A 370 -7.89 -27.62 -10.37
C MET A 370 -9.03 -28.54 -9.88
N ARG A 371 -10.18 -28.54 -10.56
CA ARG A 371 -11.31 -29.45 -10.28
C ARG A 371 -11.12 -30.84 -10.91
N LYS A 372 -10.11 -31.02 -11.77
CA LYS A 372 -9.77 -32.31 -12.37
C LYS A 372 -8.82 -33.11 -11.47
N PRO A 373 -8.76 -34.44 -11.61
CA PRO A 373 -7.80 -35.26 -10.89
C PRO A 373 -6.35 -34.86 -11.19
N LEU A 374 -5.45 -35.04 -10.20
CA LEU A 374 -4.04 -34.60 -10.23
C LEU A 374 -3.24 -35.09 -11.45
N LEU A 375 -3.64 -36.24 -12.03
CA LEU A 375 -2.99 -36.88 -13.19
C LEU A 375 -3.65 -36.54 -14.55
N ALA A 376 -4.62 -35.63 -14.58
CA ALA A 376 -5.27 -35.24 -15.82
C ALA A 376 -4.32 -34.44 -16.72
N VAL A 377 -3.87 -35.05 -17.82
CA VAL A 377 -3.08 -34.36 -18.84
C VAL A 377 -3.99 -33.44 -19.65
N ASN A 378 -3.71 -32.14 -19.63
CA ASN A 378 -4.37 -31.16 -20.48
C ASN A 378 -3.32 -30.57 -21.41
N SER A 379 -3.51 -30.73 -22.72
CA SER A 379 -2.59 -30.11 -23.69
C SER A 379 -2.83 -28.60 -23.73
N PRO A 380 -1.77 -27.77 -23.88
CA PRO A 380 -1.92 -26.32 -24.04
C PRO A 380 -2.89 -25.92 -25.17
N LYS A 381 -2.97 -26.73 -26.22
CA LYS A 381 -3.90 -26.53 -27.34
C LYS A 381 -5.37 -26.63 -26.91
N ASN A 382 -5.72 -27.62 -26.09
CA ASN A 382 -7.08 -27.83 -25.59
C ASN A 382 -7.49 -26.74 -24.58
N ILE A 383 -6.54 -26.21 -23.80
CA ILE A 383 -6.78 -25.07 -22.91
C ILE A 383 -7.19 -23.85 -23.75
N VAL A 384 -6.40 -23.50 -24.77
CA VAL A 384 -6.70 -22.37 -25.65
C VAL A 384 -8.05 -22.56 -26.34
N GLU A 385 -8.32 -23.72 -26.96
CA GLU A 385 -9.60 -24.00 -27.65
C GLU A 385 -10.82 -23.79 -26.75
N LYS A 386 -10.78 -24.26 -25.50
CA LYS A 386 -11.88 -24.08 -24.54
C LYS A 386 -12.06 -22.65 -24.07
N THR A 387 -10.97 -21.90 -24.00
CA THR A 387 -11.00 -20.50 -23.56
C THR A 387 -11.36 -19.55 -24.70
N SER A 388 -11.15 -19.93 -25.95
CA SER A 388 -11.45 -19.08 -27.12
C SER A 388 -12.93 -18.70 -27.19
N GLU A 389 -13.85 -19.63 -26.91
CA GLU A 389 -15.28 -19.34 -26.92
C GLU A 389 -15.65 -18.21 -25.94
N TRP A 390 -15.14 -18.28 -24.71
CA TRP A 390 -15.36 -17.26 -23.69
C TRP A 390 -14.59 -15.96 -23.97
N TYR A 391 -13.42 -16.08 -24.59
CA TYR A 391 -12.62 -14.93 -25.02
C TYR A 391 -13.40 -14.08 -26.04
N ASP A 392 -14.05 -14.74 -26.99
CA ASP A 392 -14.86 -14.12 -28.04
C ASP A 392 -16.20 -13.61 -27.49
N GLN A 393 -16.91 -14.43 -26.70
CA GLN A 393 -18.20 -14.06 -26.10
C GLN A 393 -18.10 -12.82 -25.20
N LEU A 394 -17.04 -12.71 -24.38
CA LEU A 394 -16.80 -11.54 -23.54
C LEU A 394 -16.10 -10.40 -24.28
N ARG A 395 -15.76 -10.56 -25.57
CA ARG A 395 -15.05 -9.56 -26.39
C ARG A 395 -13.79 -9.04 -25.70
N ILE A 396 -12.90 -9.95 -25.29
CA ILE A 396 -11.66 -9.60 -24.60
C ILE A 396 -10.67 -8.99 -25.60
N LYS A 397 -10.23 -7.75 -25.35
CA LYS A 397 -9.33 -7.00 -26.24
C LYS A 397 -7.85 -7.29 -25.95
N GLY A 398 -7.38 -8.45 -26.39
CA GLY A 398 -5.95 -8.81 -26.42
C GLY A 398 -5.52 -9.31 -27.80
N GLU A 399 -4.21 -9.49 -28.02
CA GLU A 399 -3.69 -10.00 -29.29
C GLU A 399 -4.16 -11.43 -29.59
N SER A 400 -4.20 -12.28 -28.56
CA SER A 400 -4.73 -13.64 -28.62
C SER A 400 -4.92 -14.20 -27.20
N PRO A 401 -5.65 -15.31 -27.01
CA PRO A 401 -5.71 -16.02 -25.72
C PRO A 401 -4.34 -16.47 -25.18
N LYS A 402 -3.30 -16.53 -26.02
CA LYS A 402 -1.93 -16.90 -25.63
C LYS A 402 -1.11 -15.72 -25.12
N ALA A 403 -1.57 -14.48 -25.31
CA ALA A 403 -0.87 -13.30 -24.84
C ALA A 403 -0.85 -13.26 -23.30
N ASP A 404 0.13 -12.55 -22.74
CA ASP A 404 0.27 -12.40 -21.30
C ASP A 404 -0.83 -11.54 -20.71
N MET A 405 -1.27 -11.88 -19.49
CA MET A 405 -2.32 -11.15 -18.77
C MET A 405 -1.97 -9.67 -18.53
N ILE A 406 -0.68 -9.32 -18.43
CA ILE A 406 -0.20 -7.93 -18.28
C ILE A 406 -0.51 -7.06 -19.51
N SER A 407 -0.65 -7.66 -20.69
CA SER A 407 -0.97 -6.91 -21.92
C SER A 407 -2.39 -6.34 -21.93
N LEU A 408 -3.28 -6.88 -21.10
CA LEU A 408 -4.68 -6.46 -21.02
C LEU A 408 -4.87 -5.22 -20.14
N SER A 409 -5.82 -4.38 -20.53
CA SER A 409 -6.34 -3.33 -19.65
C SER A 409 -7.10 -3.93 -18.45
N GLY A 410 -7.23 -3.17 -17.36
CA GLY A 410 -7.88 -3.65 -16.13
C GLY A 410 -9.32 -4.18 -16.33
N GLY A 411 -10.10 -3.58 -17.22
CA GLY A 411 -11.44 -4.07 -17.54
C GLY A 411 -11.43 -5.42 -18.29
N ASN A 412 -10.47 -5.62 -19.20
CA ASN A 412 -10.31 -6.91 -19.88
C ASN A 412 -9.75 -7.99 -18.95
N GLN A 413 -8.87 -7.61 -18.01
CA GLN A 413 -8.44 -8.52 -16.95
C GLN A 413 -9.63 -8.98 -16.09
N GLN A 414 -10.58 -8.09 -15.80
CA GLN A 414 -11.78 -8.45 -15.06
C GLN A 414 -12.68 -9.43 -15.83
N LYS A 415 -12.87 -9.21 -17.14
CA LYS A 415 -13.58 -10.16 -18.02
C LYS A 415 -12.96 -11.56 -17.97
N VAL A 416 -11.63 -11.66 -17.94
CA VAL A 416 -10.91 -12.93 -17.80
C VAL A 416 -11.25 -13.63 -16.47
N LEU A 417 -11.31 -12.89 -15.36
CA LEU A 417 -11.68 -13.47 -14.05
C LEU A 417 -13.15 -13.95 -14.01
N ILE A 418 -14.05 -13.21 -14.67
CA ILE A 418 -15.45 -13.61 -14.80
C ILE A 418 -15.57 -14.88 -15.66
N ALA A 419 -14.89 -14.93 -16.81
CA ALA A 419 -14.79 -16.14 -17.62
C ALA A 419 -14.24 -17.33 -16.83
N ARG A 420 -13.22 -17.12 -15.98
CA ARG A 420 -12.67 -18.18 -15.12
C ARG A 420 -13.72 -18.79 -14.21
N ALA A 421 -14.57 -17.96 -13.59
CA ALA A 421 -15.65 -18.45 -12.75
C ALA A 421 -16.68 -19.24 -13.56
N LEU A 422 -17.07 -18.75 -14.73
CA LEU A 422 -18.05 -19.39 -15.62
C LEU A 422 -17.53 -20.72 -16.20
N LEU A 423 -16.28 -20.75 -16.68
CA LEU A 423 -15.57 -21.94 -17.18
C LEU A 423 -15.38 -23.04 -16.12
N SER A 424 -15.43 -22.68 -14.85
CA SER A 424 -15.33 -23.67 -13.76
C SER A 424 -16.59 -24.52 -13.62
N ASN A 425 -17.70 -24.16 -14.28
CA ASN A 425 -19.02 -24.73 -14.09
C ASN A 425 -19.43 -24.74 -12.61
N ALA A 426 -19.24 -23.60 -11.93
CA ALA A 426 -19.69 -23.44 -10.55
C ALA A 426 -21.22 -23.28 -10.48
N ASP A 427 -21.84 -23.93 -9.50
CA ASP A 427 -23.27 -23.80 -9.21
C ASP A 427 -23.57 -22.48 -8.48
N ILE A 428 -22.61 -22.00 -7.69
CA ILE A 428 -22.67 -20.75 -6.94
C ILE A 428 -21.52 -19.84 -7.42
N ILE A 429 -21.85 -18.64 -7.89
CA ILE A 429 -20.88 -17.64 -8.33
C ILE A 429 -20.95 -16.46 -7.37
N ILE A 430 -19.85 -16.19 -6.67
CA ILE A 430 -19.71 -15.00 -5.83
C ILE A 430 -18.96 -13.93 -6.62
N LEU A 431 -19.54 -12.75 -6.66
CA LEU A 431 -19.02 -11.56 -7.32
C LEU A 431 -18.81 -10.47 -6.27
N ASP A 432 -17.55 -10.17 -5.98
CA ASP A 432 -17.13 -9.09 -5.08
C ASP A 432 -16.79 -7.87 -5.92
N ASP A 433 -17.73 -6.93 -6.03
CA ASP A 433 -17.61 -5.68 -6.78
C ASP A 433 -17.02 -5.90 -8.20
N PRO A 434 -17.59 -6.85 -8.97
CA PRO A 434 -16.97 -7.41 -10.18
C PRO A 434 -16.86 -6.41 -11.33
N THR A 435 -17.58 -5.28 -11.25
CA THR A 435 -17.70 -4.22 -12.25
C THR A 435 -16.82 -3.02 -11.91
N ARG A 436 -16.04 -3.09 -10.83
CA ARG A 436 -15.16 -2.00 -10.40
C ARG A 436 -14.08 -1.67 -11.43
N GLY A 437 -14.10 -0.43 -11.91
CA GLY A 437 -13.16 0.04 -12.94
C GLY A 437 -13.38 -0.64 -14.29
N VAL A 438 -14.61 -1.08 -14.57
CA VAL A 438 -15.06 -1.59 -15.86
C VAL A 438 -15.91 -0.50 -16.53
N ASP A 439 -15.77 -0.33 -17.85
CA ASP A 439 -16.54 0.66 -18.61
C ASP A 439 -18.04 0.28 -18.68
N VAL A 440 -18.89 1.28 -18.87
CA VAL A 440 -20.37 1.15 -18.84
C VAL A 440 -20.88 0.12 -19.85
N GLU A 441 -20.31 0.06 -21.05
CA GLU A 441 -20.71 -0.91 -22.08
C GLU A 441 -20.34 -2.33 -21.67
N THR A 442 -19.13 -2.54 -21.14
CA THR A 442 -18.75 -3.84 -20.58
C THR A 442 -19.65 -4.22 -19.41
N LYS A 443 -20.03 -3.29 -18.53
CA LYS A 443 -20.97 -3.58 -17.43
C LYS A 443 -22.27 -4.19 -17.96
N ARG A 444 -22.86 -3.60 -18.99
CA ARG A 444 -24.10 -4.11 -19.62
C ARG A 444 -23.94 -5.55 -20.13
N GLN A 445 -22.82 -5.85 -20.80
CA GLN A 445 -22.52 -7.20 -21.27
C GLN A 445 -22.39 -8.20 -20.12
N LEU A 446 -21.77 -7.80 -19.00
CA LEU A 446 -21.64 -8.65 -17.82
C LEU A 446 -23.00 -8.91 -17.15
N TYR A 447 -23.92 -7.94 -17.16
CA TYR A 447 -25.26 -8.11 -16.62
C TYR A 447 -26.03 -9.20 -17.36
N GLU A 448 -25.97 -9.22 -18.69
CA GLU A 448 -26.57 -10.28 -19.52
C GLU A 448 -25.99 -11.66 -19.18
N VAL A 449 -24.68 -11.73 -18.97
CA VAL A 449 -24.00 -12.97 -18.59
C VAL A 449 -24.48 -13.48 -17.22
N PHE A 450 -24.63 -12.59 -16.23
CA PHE A 450 -25.14 -12.98 -14.90
C PHE A 450 -26.60 -13.42 -14.94
N GLN A 451 -27.44 -12.73 -15.73
CA GLN A 451 -28.83 -13.14 -15.96
C GLN A 451 -28.93 -14.51 -16.63
N ASN A 452 -28.10 -14.79 -17.63
CA ASN A 452 -28.08 -16.09 -18.30
C ASN A 452 -27.60 -17.18 -17.35
N ALA A 453 -26.57 -16.94 -16.55
CA ALA A 453 -26.11 -17.88 -15.52
C ALA A 453 -27.22 -18.20 -14.50
N ALA A 454 -27.99 -17.20 -14.06
CA ALA A 454 -29.13 -17.41 -13.17
C ALA A 454 -30.26 -18.20 -13.86
N LYS A 455 -30.57 -17.91 -15.13
CA LYS A 455 -31.55 -18.67 -15.93
C LYS A 455 -31.17 -20.15 -16.10
N GLU A 456 -29.88 -20.47 -16.13
CA GLU A 456 -29.36 -21.85 -16.12
C GLU A 456 -29.50 -22.54 -14.75
N GLY A 457 -30.06 -21.88 -13.74
CA GLY A 457 -30.30 -22.42 -12.42
C GLY A 457 -29.12 -22.29 -11.44
N LYS A 458 -28.12 -21.46 -11.76
CA LYS A 458 -27.01 -21.12 -10.86
C LYS A 458 -27.43 -20.05 -9.86
N LEU A 459 -26.78 -20.00 -8.71
CA LEU A 459 -26.94 -18.92 -7.72
C LEU A 459 -25.84 -17.87 -7.94
N VAL A 460 -26.22 -16.62 -8.18
CA VAL A 460 -25.27 -15.50 -8.28
C VAL A 460 -25.39 -14.63 -7.04
N LEU A 461 -24.31 -14.51 -6.28
CA LEU A 461 -24.19 -13.57 -5.15
C LEU A 461 -23.37 -12.39 -5.61
N TRP A 462 -23.92 -11.18 -5.51
CA TRP A 462 -23.31 -10.00 -6.08
C TRP A 462 -23.27 -8.86 -5.06
N TYR A 463 -22.07 -8.55 -4.60
CA TYR A 463 -21.81 -7.28 -3.91
C TYR A 463 -21.41 -6.25 -4.96
N SER A 464 -22.04 -5.07 -4.95
CA SER A 464 -21.62 -3.93 -5.77
C SER A 464 -21.52 -2.68 -4.91
N SER A 465 -20.50 -1.86 -5.18
CA SER A 465 -20.37 -0.51 -4.63
C SER A 465 -21.23 0.54 -5.33
N ASP A 466 -21.84 0.19 -6.47
CA ASP A 466 -22.71 1.04 -7.27
C ASP A 466 -24.16 0.54 -7.14
N GLU A 467 -24.99 1.27 -6.38
CA GLU A 467 -26.34 0.81 -6.05
C GLU A 467 -27.23 0.68 -7.29
N SER A 468 -26.91 1.38 -8.38
CA SER A 468 -27.66 1.30 -9.63
C SER A 468 -27.56 -0.08 -10.29
N GLU A 469 -26.47 -0.82 -10.06
CA GLU A 469 -26.27 -2.16 -10.63
C GLU A 469 -27.16 -3.21 -9.95
N LEU A 470 -27.52 -2.97 -8.69
CA LEU A 470 -28.30 -3.91 -7.90
C LEU A 470 -29.76 -4.00 -8.35
N GLY A 471 -30.25 -3.05 -9.15
CA GLY A 471 -31.60 -3.09 -9.75
C GLY A 471 -31.85 -4.33 -10.64
N ILE A 472 -30.80 -5.04 -11.04
CA ILE A 472 -30.86 -6.27 -11.84
C ILE A 472 -31.06 -7.51 -10.96
N CYS A 473 -30.81 -7.39 -9.66
CA CYS A 473 -30.93 -8.48 -8.72
C CYS A 473 -32.40 -8.87 -8.52
N SER A 474 -32.62 -10.15 -8.24
CA SER A 474 -33.93 -10.69 -7.85
C SER A 474 -34.32 -10.22 -6.45
N ARG A 475 -33.33 -10.10 -5.56
CA ARG A 475 -33.47 -9.62 -4.18
C ARG A 475 -32.16 -9.01 -3.70
N VAL A 476 -32.21 -7.98 -2.86
CA VAL A 476 -31.05 -7.32 -2.28
C VAL A 476 -31.11 -7.39 -0.75
N PHE A 477 -30.04 -7.89 -0.13
CA PHE A 477 -29.85 -7.79 1.32
C PHE A 477 -29.06 -6.52 1.65
N VAL A 478 -29.67 -5.62 2.42
CA VAL A 478 -29.01 -4.39 2.88
C VAL A 478 -28.36 -4.66 4.24
N MET A 479 -27.05 -4.42 4.32
CA MET A 479 -26.26 -4.65 5.53
C MET A 479 -25.89 -3.36 6.24
N ARG A 480 -25.94 -3.40 7.58
CA ARG A 480 -25.48 -2.33 8.46
C ARG A 480 -24.88 -2.89 9.73
N TYR A 481 -23.71 -2.40 10.14
CA TYR A 481 -23.00 -2.84 11.34
C TYR A 481 -22.96 -4.37 11.48
N GLY A 482 -22.69 -5.09 10.39
CA GLY A 482 -22.57 -6.55 10.43
C GLY A 482 -23.88 -7.34 10.43
N THR A 483 -25.03 -6.67 10.37
CA THR A 483 -26.36 -7.29 10.37
C THR A 483 -27.06 -7.06 9.04
N ILE A 484 -27.96 -7.96 8.64
CA ILE A 484 -28.89 -7.69 7.53
C ILE A 484 -30.08 -6.93 8.13
N VAL A 485 -30.28 -5.68 7.69
CA VAL A 485 -31.33 -4.79 8.21
C VAL A 485 -32.57 -4.75 7.33
N ALA A 486 -32.44 -5.10 6.05
CA ALA A 486 -33.56 -5.20 5.13
C ALA A 486 -33.28 -6.26 4.04
N ALA A 487 -34.35 -6.82 3.50
CA ALA A 487 -34.34 -7.62 2.28
C ALA A 487 -35.34 -6.97 1.30
N LEU A 488 -34.84 -6.42 0.21
CA LEU A 488 -35.63 -5.74 -0.81
C LEU A 488 -35.87 -6.71 -1.97
N ASP A 489 -37.12 -6.99 -2.28
CA ASP A 489 -37.51 -7.76 -3.46
C ASP A 489 -37.51 -6.87 -4.71
N HIS A 490 -37.38 -7.47 -5.90
CA HIS A 490 -37.14 -6.77 -7.18
C HIS A 490 -37.93 -5.47 -7.41
N GLU A 491 -39.22 -5.43 -7.07
CA GLU A 491 -40.10 -4.25 -7.25
C GLU A 491 -39.71 -3.04 -6.39
N HIS A 492 -38.96 -3.25 -5.31
CA HIS A 492 -38.55 -2.23 -4.34
C HIS A 492 -37.03 -1.99 -4.36
N ILE A 493 -36.34 -2.49 -5.39
CA ILE A 493 -34.90 -2.25 -5.56
C ILE A 493 -34.70 -0.97 -6.35
N ASP A 494 -34.59 0.14 -5.64
CA ASP A 494 -34.11 1.41 -6.17
C ASP A 494 -33.04 2.01 -5.26
N LYS A 495 -32.30 2.99 -5.79
CA LYS A 495 -31.18 3.63 -5.10
C LYS A 495 -31.62 4.29 -3.79
N ASP A 496 -32.75 4.97 -3.80
CA ASP A 496 -33.24 5.70 -2.64
C ASP A 496 -33.71 4.73 -1.56
N SER A 497 -34.36 3.63 -1.93
CA SER A 497 -34.78 2.54 -1.03
C SER A 497 -33.59 1.84 -0.37
N ILE A 498 -32.51 1.57 -1.10
CA ILE A 498 -31.27 0.96 -0.55
C ILE A 498 -30.59 1.92 0.43
N ILE A 499 -30.48 3.20 0.07
CA ILE A 499 -29.89 4.24 0.91
C ILE A 499 -30.77 4.41 2.16
N GLU A 500 -32.08 4.55 1.99
CA GLU A 500 -33.02 4.70 3.09
C GLU A 500 -32.93 3.50 4.03
N ALA A 501 -32.96 2.26 3.53
CA ALA A 501 -32.80 1.06 4.36
C ALA A 501 -31.43 1.00 5.07
N SER A 502 -30.38 1.54 4.46
CA SER A 502 -29.06 1.68 5.09
C SER A 502 -29.07 2.68 6.26
N PHE A 503 -29.97 3.67 6.25
CA PHE A 503 -30.08 4.70 7.28
C PHE A 503 -31.30 4.53 8.23
N LYS A 504 -32.33 3.78 7.86
CA LYS A 504 -33.58 3.62 8.63
C LYS A 504 -33.30 2.88 9.94
N ALA A 505 -33.68 3.51 11.04
CA ALA A 505 -33.53 2.95 12.37
C ALA A 505 -34.71 2.02 12.67
N GLU A 506 -34.48 0.72 12.87
CA GLU A 506 -35.29 0.00 13.85
C GLU A 506 -34.77 0.37 15.23
N GLU A 507 -35.68 0.72 16.14
CA GLU A 507 -35.42 1.02 17.55
C GLU A 507 -34.96 -0.21 18.35
N HIS A 508 -33.95 -0.94 17.89
CA HIS A 508 -33.15 -1.74 18.80
C HIS A 508 -32.10 -0.84 19.40
N LYS A 509 -32.38 -0.38 20.64
CA LYS A 509 -31.49 0.36 21.54
C LYS A 509 -30.03 -0.01 21.29
N SER A 510 -29.38 0.76 20.42
CA SER A 510 -27.94 0.79 20.30
C SER A 510 -27.47 1.39 21.62
N LYS A 511 -27.08 0.51 22.56
CA LYS A 511 -26.10 0.90 23.56
C LYS A 511 -25.00 1.56 22.75
N LYS A 512 -24.80 2.87 22.94
CA LYS A 512 -23.55 3.54 22.62
C LYS A 512 -22.46 2.57 23.06
N LEU A 513 -21.87 1.87 22.09
CA LEU A 513 -20.54 1.34 22.23
C LEU A 513 -19.69 2.61 22.29
N GLU A 514 -19.65 3.19 23.49
CA GLU A 514 -18.42 3.77 23.99
C GLU A 514 -17.39 2.67 23.76
N GLY A 515 -16.73 2.77 22.61
CA GLY A 515 -15.52 2.05 22.33
C GLY A 515 -14.62 2.45 23.47
N ASN A 516 -14.63 1.61 24.49
CA ASN A 516 -13.76 1.65 25.63
C ASN A 516 -12.39 1.71 24.96
N SER A 517 -11.83 2.91 24.91
CA SER A 517 -10.47 3.14 24.47
C SER A 517 -9.64 2.59 25.59
N LYS A 518 -9.65 1.25 25.71
CA LYS A 518 -8.55 0.50 26.26
C LYS A 518 -7.38 1.06 25.50
N VAL A 519 -6.61 1.86 26.21
CA VAL A 519 -5.28 2.31 25.83
C VAL A 519 -4.66 1.09 25.17
N ARG A 520 -4.63 1.07 23.84
CA ARG A 520 -3.90 0.05 23.09
C ARG A 520 -2.47 0.34 23.48
N LEU A 521 -1.99 -0.31 24.54
CA LEU A 521 -0.59 -0.28 24.91
C LEU A 521 0.16 -0.57 23.64
N ASN A 522 1.13 0.28 23.32
CA ASN A 522 1.92 0.19 22.11
C ASN A 522 2.54 -1.22 22.02
N THR A 523 1.87 -2.13 21.30
CA THR A 523 2.11 -3.59 21.34
C THR A 523 3.45 -3.97 20.72
N THR A 524 4.07 -3.01 20.01
CA THR A 524 5.38 -3.16 19.37
C THR A 524 6.52 -3.32 20.36
N LEU A 525 6.44 -2.71 21.54
CA LEU A 525 7.48 -2.78 22.58
C LEU A 525 7.18 -3.81 23.67
N PHE A 526 5.90 -4.13 23.90
CA PHE A 526 5.50 -5.02 24.98
C PHE A 526 6.04 -6.45 24.82
N MET A 527 5.91 -7.03 23.63
CA MET A 527 6.34 -8.41 23.36
C MET A 527 7.86 -8.62 23.51
N PRO A 528 8.74 -7.78 22.90
CA PRO A 528 10.19 -7.90 23.09
C PRO A 528 10.61 -7.75 24.56
N VAL A 529 10.02 -6.80 25.28
CA VAL A 529 10.34 -6.56 26.69
C VAL A 529 9.88 -7.73 27.56
N LEU A 530 8.67 -8.25 27.32
CA LEU A 530 8.16 -9.43 28.01
C LEU A 530 9.05 -10.66 27.77
N ALA A 531 9.47 -10.89 26.53
CA ALA A 531 10.37 -11.99 26.18
C ALA A 531 11.72 -11.86 26.90
N MET A 532 12.32 -10.66 26.88
CA MET A 532 13.56 -10.36 27.60
C MET A 532 13.43 -10.62 29.10
N ILE A 533 12.37 -10.11 29.75
CA ILE A 533 12.12 -10.31 31.19
C ILE A 533 11.94 -11.79 31.50
N THR A 534 11.21 -12.52 30.64
CA THR A 534 10.96 -13.96 30.82
C THR A 534 12.27 -14.74 30.79
N VAL A 535 13.12 -14.52 29.80
CA VAL A 535 14.43 -15.20 29.70
C VAL A 535 15.33 -14.80 30.87
N TYR A 536 15.34 -13.51 31.25
CA TYR A 536 16.12 -13.03 32.39
C TYR A 536 15.72 -13.71 33.71
N VAL A 537 14.41 -13.84 33.99
CA VAL A 537 13.90 -14.54 35.17
C VAL A 537 14.31 -16.01 35.14
N ILE A 538 14.21 -16.69 33.99
CA ILE A 538 14.64 -18.09 33.85
C ILE A 538 16.14 -18.23 34.16
N CYS A 539 16.99 -17.34 33.63
CA CYS A 539 18.43 -17.32 33.94
C CYS A 539 18.67 -17.16 35.44
N GLY A 540 17.95 -16.26 36.11
CA GLY A 540 18.06 -16.04 37.55
C GLY A 540 17.55 -17.20 38.41
N LEU A 541 16.54 -17.93 37.95
CA LEU A 541 16.06 -19.14 38.61
C LEU A 541 17.09 -20.29 38.53
N ILE A 542 17.84 -20.40 37.43
CA ILE A 542 18.90 -21.41 37.27
C ILE A 542 20.18 -20.98 38.00
N ARG A 543 20.55 -19.70 37.90
CA ARG A 543 21.74 -19.11 38.53
C ARG A 543 21.35 -17.87 39.34
N PRO A 544 21.13 -17.97 40.67
CA PRO A 544 20.71 -16.84 41.51
C PRO A 544 21.63 -15.61 41.43
N ASN A 545 22.94 -15.82 41.18
CA ASN A 545 23.92 -14.74 41.02
C ASN A 545 23.60 -13.80 39.83
N THR A 546 22.74 -14.22 38.90
CA THR A 546 22.26 -13.38 37.79
C THR A 546 21.46 -12.16 38.28
N PHE A 547 20.82 -12.23 39.45
CA PHE A 547 20.09 -11.12 40.05
C PHE A 547 20.99 -10.11 40.79
N THR A 548 22.30 -10.38 40.89
CA THR A 548 23.24 -9.42 41.46
C THR A 548 23.58 -8.32 40.46
N LEU A 549 24.01 -7.14 40.95
CA LEU A 549 24.50 -6.05 40.09
C LEU A 549 25.59 -6.54 39.12
N PHE A 550 26.55 -7.31 39.62
CA PHE A 550 27.60 -7.92 38.81
C PHE A 550 27.05 -8.87 37.73
N GLY A 551 26.04 -9.68 38.07
CA GLY A 551 25.39 -10.57 37.11
C GLY A 551 24.68 -9.81 35.98
N ILE A 552 23.93 -8.76 36.32
CA ILE A 552 23.25 -7.89 35.36
C ILE A 552 24.27 -7.21 34.44
N GLU A 553 25.33 -6.67 35.02
CA GLU A 553 26.44 -6.05 34.29
C GLU A 553 27.08 -7.01 33.29
N LEU A 554 27.41 -8.23 33.72
CA LEU A 554 28.01 -9.25 32.84
C LEU A 554 27.09 -9.61 31.67
N LEU A 555 25.79 -9.77 31.93
CA LEU A 555 24.79 -10.08 30.91
C LEU A 555 24.64 -8.96 29.87
N ILE A 556 24.51 -7.71 30.33
CA ILE A 556 24.31 -6.57 29.43
C ILE A 556 25.59 -6.28 28.65
N SER A 557 26.75 -6.32 29.31
CA SER A 557 28.04 -6.09 28.66
C SER A 557 28.32 -7.11 27.55
N GLY A 558 28.03 -8.40 27.78
CA GLY A 558 28.13 -9.42 26.72
C GLY A 558 27.15 -9.22 25.56
N SER A 559 26.05 -8.48 25.76
CA SER A 559 25.04 -8.23 24.72
C SER A 559 25.35 -7.00 23.86
N MET A 560 26.29 -6.14 24.27
CA MET A 560 26.52 -4.83 23.66
C MET A 560 26.84 -4.87 22.15
N PRO A 561 27.76 -5.73 21.66
CA PRO A 561 28.07 -5.80 20.25
C PRO A 561 26.84 -6.16 19.39
N LEU A 562 26.01 -7.09 19.87
CA LEU A 562 24.80 -7.51 19.16
C LEU A 562 23.73 -6.41 19.16
N ILE A 563 23.61 -5.61 20.24
CA ILE A 563 22.67 -4.48 20.29
C ILE A 563 23.06 -3.40 19.27
N LEU A 564 24.33 -3.02 19.22
CA LEU A 564 24.82 -2.05 18.24
C LEU A 564 24.65 -2.56 16.81
N ALA A 565 24.92 -3.85 16.58
CA ALA A 565 24.67 -4.51 15.30
C ALA A 565 23.17 -4.51 14.93
N ALA A 566 22.28 -4.74 15.89
CA ALA A 566 20.83 -4.70 15.66
C ALA A 566 20.35 -3.28 15.35
N LEU A 567 20.89 -2.25 16.03
CA LEU A 567 20.62 -0.85 15.69
C LEU A 567 21.07 -0.51 14.27
N SER A 568 22.24 -1.00 13.84
CA SER A 568 22.71 -0.88 12.46
C SER A 568 21.73 -1.51 11.47
N GLN A 569 21.36 -2.77 11.70
CA GLN A 569 20.44 -3.51 10.83
C GLN A 569 19.04 -2.87 10.78
N THR A 570 18.63 -2.20 11.86
CA THR A 570 17.35 -1.49 11.93
C THR A 570 17.23 -0.41 10.85
N TYR A 571 18.30 0.33 10.56
CA TYR A 571 18.30 1.36 9.51
C TYR A 571 18.21 0.74 8.11
N ILE A 572 18.92 -0.37 7.89
CA ILE A 572 18.91 -1.09 6.60
C ILE A 572 17.53 -1.71 6.34
N ILE A 573 16.97 -2.43 7.31
CA ILE A 573 15.62 -2.99 7.23
C ILE A 573 14.59 -1.88 7.10
N GLY A 574 14.82 -0.72 7.72
CA GLY A 574 14.01 0.47 7.54
C GLY A 574 13.84 0.87 6.08
N LEU A 575 14.83 0.63 5.22
CA LEU A 575 14.82 0.89 3.77
C LEU A 575 14.30 -0.31 2.95
N SER A 576 13.71 -1.33 3.58
CA SER A 576 13.33 -2.61 2.95
C SER A 576 14.53 -3.41 2.41
N HIS A 577 15.74 -3.13 2.90
CA HIS A 577 16.95 -3.87 2.56
C HIS A 577 17.29 -4.89 3.65
N VAL A 578 18.11 -5.89 3.32
CA VAL A 578 18.74 -6.79 4.29
C VAL A 578 20.23 -6.81 4.01
N ASN A 579 21.04 -6.48 5.03
CA ASN A 579 22.49 -6.55 4.92
C ASN A 579 22.99 -7.92 5.37
N LEU A 580 23.59 -8.69 4.45
CA LEU A 580 24.19 -10.00 4.72
C LEU A 580 25.71 -9.95 5.00
N GLY A 581 26.33 -8.77 4.94
CA GLY A 581 27.75 -8.57 5.24
C GLY A 581 28.01 -7.82 6.55
N LEU A 582 26.98 -7.63 7.39
CA LEU A 582 27.11 -6.85 8.63
C LEU A 582 28.13 -7.48 9.59
N GLY A 583 28.04 -8.79 9.85
CA GLY A 583 28.95 -9.51 10.75
C GLY A 583 30.41 -9.41 10.28
N ASN A 584 30.67 -9.68 9.01
CA ASN A 584 32.01 -9.62 8.42
C ASN A 584 32.60 -8.20 8.44
N PHE A 585 31.77 -7.16 8.26
CA PHE A 585 32.22 -5.77 8.42
C PHE A 585 32.60 -5.47 9.87
N MET A 586 31.81 -5.92 10.83
CA MET A 586 32.15 -5.76 12.26
C MET A 586 33.42 -6.54 12.62
N GLY A 587 33.60 -7.75 12.08
CA GLY A 587 34.81 -8.56 12.24
C GLY A 587 36.05 -7.85 11.71
N LEU A 588 35.96 -7.25 10.51
CA LEU A 588 37.04 -6.41 9.97
C LEU A 588 37.38 -5.24 10.91
N VAL A 589 36.37 -4.52 11.41
CA VAL A 589 36.61 -3.41 12.36
C VAL A 589 37.24 -3.92 13.66
N SER A 590 36.82 -5.09 14.15
CA SER A 590 37.40 -5.72 15.34
C SER A 590 38.88 -6.09 15.14
N VAL A 591 39.23 -6.69 14.00
CA VAL A 591 40.62 -7.01 13.63
C VAL A 591 41.46 -5.74 13.48
N LEU A 592 40.96 -4.71 12.79
CA LEU A 592 41.63 -3.42 12.68
C LEU A 592 41.87 -2.78 14.05
N ALA A 593 40.94 -2.96 14.98
CA ALA A 593 41.06 -2.45 16.34
C ALA A 593 42.12 -3.20 17.17
N ALA A 594 42.20 -4.53 17.04
CA ALA A 594 43.11 -5.37 17.82
C ALA A 594 44.55 -5.40 17.31
N THR A 595 44.77 -5.01 16.05
CA THR A 595 46.08 -5.01 15.39
C THR A 595 46.57 -3.57 15.20
N ILE A 596 46.12 -2.94 14.11
CA ILE A 596 46.64 -1.66 13.63
C ILE A 596 46.31 -0.51 14.59
N LEU A 597 45.09 -0.45 15.12
CA LEU A 597 44.69 0.64 16.03
C LEU A 597 45.45 0.58 17.36
N CYS A 598 45.82 -0.63 17.81
CA CYS A 598 46.60 -0.86 19.02
C CYS A 598 48.07 -0.42 18.83
N GLU A 599 48.66 -0.69 17.67
CA GLU A 599 50.03 -0.28 17.36
C GLU A 599 50.13 1.20 16.95
N ASN A 600 49.20 1.67 16.12
CA ASN A 600 49.15 3.03 15.59
C ASN A 600 47.71 3.54 15.54
N THR A 601 47.34 4.29 16.57
CA THR A 601 45.97 4.80 16.72
C THR A 601 45.52 5.69 15.55
N ALA A 602 46.40 6.52 15.00
CA ALA A 602 46.03 7.41 13.89
C ALA A 602 45.73 6.63 12.60
N LEU A 603 46.58 5.66 12.27
CA LEU A 603 46.42 4.83 11.07
C LEU A 603 45.21 3.89 11.22
N GLY A 604 45.01 3.30 12.41
CA GLY A 604 43.83 2.48 12.69
C GLY A 604 42.52 3.25 12.56
N LEU A 605 42.44 4.47 13.12
CA LEU A 605 41.25 5.33 12.98
C LEU A 605 40.99 5.71 11.51
N LEU A 606 42.04 6.02 10.74
CA LEU A 606 41.92 6.32 9.31
C LEU A 606 41.36 5.12 8.52
N LEU A 607 41.84 3.91 8.78
CA LEU A 607 41.36 2.70 8.11
C LEU A 607 39.91 2.38 8.48
N ILE A 608 39.54 2.51 9.75
CA ILE A 608 38.15 2.32 10.20
C ILE A 608 37.23 3.36 9.54
N LEU A 609 37.65 4.63 9.48
CA LEU A 609 36.89 5.69 8.80
C LEU A 609 36.75 5.41 7.30
N THR A 610 37.80 4.90 6.67
CA THR A 610 37.78 4.50 5.25
C THR A 610 36.82 3.34 5.02
N ALA A 611 36.88 2.29 5.84
CA ALA A 611 35.95 1.16 5.76
C ALA A 611 34.50 1.61 5.97
N TRP A 612 34.25 2.52 6.90
CA TRP A 612 32.94 3.13 7.13
C TRP A 612 32.43 3.92 5.92
N LEU A 613 33.28 4.74 5.29
CA LEU A 613 32.92 5.45 4.05
C LEU A 613 32.56 4.49 2.92
N VAL A 614 33.36 3.42 2.71
CA VAL A 614 33.09 2.41 1.68
C VAL A 614 31.76 1.70 1.97
N TYR A 615 31.44 1.43 3.23
CA TYR A 615 30.14 0.89 3.64
C TYR A 615 28.98 1.84 3.24
N GLY A 616 29.17 3.16 3.38
CA GLY A 616 28.23 4.17 2.86
C GLY A 616 28.07 4.10 1.33
N PHE A 617 29.19 3.99 0.60
CA PHE A 617 29.20 3.88 -0.86
C PHE A 617 28.54 2.60 -1.39
N MET A 618 28.52 1.52 -0.60
CA MET A 618 27.76 0.31 -0.93
C MET A 618 26.30 0.61 -1.23
N GLY A 619 25.66 1.51 -0.45
CA GLY A 619 24.29 1.94 -0.69
C GLY A 619 24.11 2.68 -2.02
N LEU A 620 25.08 3.51 -2.41
CA LEU A 620 25.07 4.18 -3.70
C LEU A 620 25.26 3.21 -4.86
N LEU A 621 26.11 2.18 -4.69
CA LEU A 621 26.34 1.15 -5.68
C LEU A 621 25.05 0.35 -5.96
N ILE A 622 24.39 -0.12 -4.89
CA ILE A 622 23.09 -0.79 -4.94
C ILE A 622 22.11 0.01 -5.77
N ARG A 623 21.99 1.32 -5.47
CA ARG A 623 21.00 2.17 -6.12
C ARG A 623 21.36 2.58 -7.54
N LYS A 624 22.65 2.82 -7.83
CA LYS A 624 23.11 3.28 -9.15
C LYS A 624 23.05 2.15 -10.18
N LEU A 625 23.34 0.92 -9.76
CA LEU A 625 23.33 -0.25 -10.65
C LEU A 625 22.01 -1.03 -10.60
N ASP A 626 21.07 -0.60 -9.76
CA ASP A 626 19.77 -1.26 -9.53
C ASP A 626 19.91 -2.75 -9.19
N ILE A 627 20.98 -3.11 -8.47
CA ILE A 627 21.27 -4.47 -8.02
C ILE A 627 20.56 -4.70 -6.69
N PRO A 628 19.88 -5.84 -6.47
CA PRO A 628 19.33 -6.19 -5.17
C PRO A 628 20.37 -6.06 -4.03
N ALA A 629 19.99 -5.36 -2.95
CA ALA A 629 20.87 -5.05 -1.82
C ALA A 629 21.54 -6.30 -1.20
N VAL A 630 20.81 -7.41 -1.18
CA VAL A 630 21.28 -8.71 -0.68
C VAL A 630 22.52 -9.18 -1.44
N ILE A 631 22.54 -9.03 -2.78
CA ILE A 631 23.65 -9.48 -3.63
C ILE A 631 24.89 -8.63 -3.37
N VAL A 632 24.74 -7.30 -3.35
CA VAL A 632 25.87 -6.40 -3.13
C VAL A 632 26.45 -6.59 -1.72
N THR A 633 25.59 -6.67 -0.70
CA THR A 633 26.03 -6.86 0.68
C THR A 633 26.71 -8.21 0.90
N LEU A 634 26.23 -9.28 0.24
CA LEU A 634 26.90 -10.57 0.23
C LEU A 634 28.26 -10.51 -0.48
N GLY A 635 28.36 -9.84 -1.62
CA GLY A 635 29.64 -9.64 -2.31
C GLY A 635 30.67 -8.91 -1.44
N PHE A 636 30.25 -7.83 -0.78
CA PHE A 636 31.09 -7.10 0.17
C PHE A 636 31.45 -7.92 1.42
N SER A 637 30.60 -8.87 1.85
CA SER A 637 30.92 -9.74 3.00
C SER A 637 32.23 -10.50 2.78
N PHE A 638 32.46 -11.03 1.57
CA PHE A 638 33.70 -11.73 1.21
C PHE A 638 34.90 -10.78 1.16
N VAL A 639 34.70 -9.53 0.70
CA VAL A 639 35.75 -8.51 0.69
C VAL A 639 36.17 -8.17 2.12
N TRP A 640 35.21 -7.91 3.01
CA TRP A 640 35.49 -7.61 4.41
C TRP A 640 36.20 -8.75 5.12
N TYR A 641 35.69 -9.97 4.94
CA TYR A 641 36.27 -11.17 5.53
C TYR A 641 37.69 -11.45 5.00
N GLY A 642 37.91 -11.31 3.69
CA GLY A 642 39.21 -11.49 3.07
C GLY A 642 40.25 -10.50 3.59
N ILE A 643 39.90 -9.21 3.71
CA ILE A 643 40.80 -8.20 4.29
C ILE A 643 41.10 -8.52 5.75
N ALA A 644 40.08 -8.92 6.54
CA ALA A 644 40.26 -9.29 7.93
C ALA A 644 41.23 -10.48 8.09
N LEU A 645 41.10 -11.52 7.25
CA LEU A 645 42.00 -12.68 7.26
C LEU A 645 43.45 -12.34 6.85
N VAL A 646 43.64 -11.41 5.91
CA VAL A 646 44.97 -10.96 5.49
C VAL A 646 45.67 -10.22 6.64
N LEU A 647 44.92 -9.41 7.39
CA LEU A 647 45.46 -8.73 8.56
C LEU A 647 45.69 -9.68 9.73
N GLN A 648 44.79 -10.64 9.92
CA GLN A 648 44.82 -11.56 11.04
C GLN A 648 44.08 -12.86 10.72
N SER A 649 44.83 -13.93 10.45
CA SER A 649 44.29 -15.25 10.09
C SER A 649 44.00 -16.16 11.28
N ILE A 650 44.48 -15.81 12.47
CA ILE A 650 44.32 -16.59 13.71
C ILE A 650 43.87 -15.64 14.84
N PRO A 651 42.95 -16.07 15.73
CA PRO A 651 42.55 -15.28 16.89
C PRO A 651 43.74 -14.73 17.69
N GLY A 652 43.69 -13.45 18.06
CA GLY A 652 44.81 -12.77 18.73
C GLY A 652 44.69 -11.25 18.74
N GLY A 653 45.82 -10.55 18.88
CA GLY A 653 45.85 -9.09 19.01
C GLY A 653 45.53 -8.61 20.42
N SER A 654 45.46 -7.30 20.61
CA SER A 654 45.19 -6.67 21.90
C SER A 654 44.33 -5.43 21.76
N SER A 655 43.47 -5.17 22.75
CA SER A 655 42.67 -3.94 22.77
C SER A 655 43.48 -2.73 23.22
N PRO A 656 43.39 -1.57 22.53
CA PRO A 656 43.95 -0.32 23.02
C PRO A 656 43.42 0.01 24.42
N GLN A 657 44.29 0.52 25.31
CA GLN A 657 43.92 0.75 26.70
C GLN A 657 42.80 1.80 26.86
N TRP A 658 42.80 2.84 26.03
CA TRP A 658 41.74 3.86 26.01
C TRP A 658 40.39 3.29 25.52
N LEU A 659 40.42 2.28 24.63
CA LEU A 659 39.22 1.68 24.07
C LEU A 659 38.59 0.74 25.11
N SER A 660 39.41 -0.10 25.73
CA SER A 660 38.97 -0.99 26.81
C SER A 660 38.46 -0.20 28.02
N SER A 661 39.13 0.89 28.42
CA SER A 661 38.65 1.74 29.53
C SER A 661 37.32 2.43 29.21
N MET A 662 37.12 2.87 27.96
CA MET A 662 35.87 3.49 27.52
C MET A 662 34.65 2.57 27.65
N PHE A 663 34.82 1.24 27.57
CA PHE A 663 33.72 0.30 27.76
C PHE A 663 33.70 -0.28 29.17
N ASN A 664 34.84 -0.65 29.73
CA ASN A 664 34.91 -1.47 30.95
C ASN A 664 35.02 -0.66 32.24
N ASP A 665 35.41 0.62 32.21
CA ASP A 665 35.49 1.43 33.43
C ASP A 665 34.09 1.74 34.00
N ALA A 666 34.01 1.97 35.32
CA ALA A 666 32.76 2.29 36.02
C ALA A 666 32.85 3.62 36.79
N PRO A 667 32.94 4.78 36.10
CA PRO A 667 32.90 6.07 36.76
C PRO A 667 31.53 6.23 37.46
N PHE A 668 31.54 6.65 38.72
CA PHE A 668 30.34 6.81 39.55
C PHE A 668 29.56 5.52 39.87
N GLY A 669 30.18 4.35 39.75
CA GLY A 669 29.55 3.06 40.10
C GLY A 669 28.59 2.51 39.04
N VAL A 670 28.61 3.06 37.83
CA VAL A 670 27.87 2.55 36.66
C VAL A 670 28.89 2.22 35.57
N GLN A 671 28.85 0.98 35.04
CA GLN A 671 29.73 0.60 33.93
C GLN A 671 29.49 1.46 32.70
N ASN A 672 30.57 1.91 32.06
CA ASN A 672 30.50 2.74 30.86
C ASN A 672 29.73 2.05 29.73
N VAL A 673 29.75 0.71 29.62
CA VAL A 673 28.93 -0.01 28.64
C VAL A 673 27.46 0.37 28.71
N LEU A 674 26.90 0.53 29.92
CA LEU A 674 25.50 0.92 30.11
C LEU A 674 25.24 2.35 29.64
N ILE A 675 26.19 3.25 29.90
CA ILE A 675 26.11 4.65 29.48
C ILE A 675 26.15 4.73 27.95
N VAL A 676 27.13 4.06 27.31
CA VAL A 676 27.27 4.01 25.85
C VAL A 676 26.03 3.39 25.21
N LEU A 677 25.46 2.34 25.81
CA LEU A 677 24.23 1.72 25.35
C LEU A 677 23.04 2.69 25.37
N VAL A 678 22.82 3.38 26.49
CA VAL A 678 21.75 4.37 26.62
C VAL A 678 21.94 5.50 25.60
N ILE A 679 23.17 6.00 25.45
CA ILE A 679 23.49 7.03 24.45
C ILE A 679 23.23 6.54 23.03
N ALA A 680 23.63 5.32 22.67
CA ALA A 680 23.41 4.73 21.35
C ALA A 680 21.92 4.59 21.03
N ILE A 681 21.13 4.10 22.00
CA ILE A 681 19.69 3.93 21.85
C ILE A 681 18.97 5.28 21.76
N VAL A 682 19.32 6.23 22.64
CA VAL A 682 18.73 7.58 22.66
C VAL A 682 19.07 8.33 21.38
N SER A 683 20.34 8.29 20.93
CA SER A 683 20.77 8.90 19.68
C SER A 683 20.06 8.29 18.48
N ALA A 684 19.95 6.96 18.38
CA ALA A 684 19.18 6.30 17.33
C ALA A 684 17.71 6.75 17.32
N ALA A 685 17.08 6.82 18.50
CA ALA A 685 15.70 7.28 18.65
C ALA A 685 15.53 8.77 18.28
N MET A 686 16.50 9.62 18.63
CA MET A 686 16.51 11.04 18.28
C MET A 686 16.71 11.25 16.78
N ILE A 687 17.62 10.50 16.14
CA ILE A 687 17.83 10.51 14.69
C ILE A 687 16.53 10.09 13.99
N TYR A 688 15.90 9.01 14.44
CA TYR A 688 14.62 8.53 13.90
C TYR A 688 13.50 9.58 14.03
N ARG A 689 13.49 10.30 15.16
CA ARG A 689 12.56 11.40 15.43
C ARG A 689 12.97 12.73 14.77
N SER A 690 14.12 12.83 14.15
CA SER A 690 14.55 14.07 13.53
C SER A 690 13.74 14.38 12.26
N ARG A 691 13.91 15.60 11.76
CA ARG A 691 13.34 16.02 10.46
C ARG A 691 13.76 15.11 9.33
N TYR A 692 15.05 14.82 9.26
CA TYR A 692 15.60 13.97 8.22
C TYR A 692 15.28 12.49 8.50
N GLY A 693 15.22 12.06 9.77
CA GLY A 693 14.73 10.73 10.13
C GLY A 693 13.32 10.45 9.63
N THR A 694 12.44 11.45 9.63
CA THR A 694 11.08 11.33 9.04
C THR A 694 11.13 11.07 7.53
N VAL A 695 12.07 11.72 6.83
CA VAL A 695 12.30 11.50 5.40
C VAL A 695 12.82 10.07 5.15
N LEU A 696 13.81 9.62 5.93
CA LEU A 696 14.37 8.28 5.81
C LEU A 696 13.30 7.19 6.04
N ARG A 697 12.39 7.40 7.00
CA ARG A 697 11.24 6.52 7.23
C ARG A 697 10.28 6.48 6.04
N GLY A 698 10.01 7.63 5.42
CA GLY A 698 9.15 7.71 4.25
C GLY A 698 9.72 6.92 3.05
N PHE A 699 11.04 7.02 2.82
CA PHE A 699 11.73 6.24 1.76
C PHE A 699 11.57 4.73 1.95
N GLY A 700 11.54 4.28 3.20
CA GLY A 700 11.34 2.88 3.55
C GLY A 700 9.92 2.34 3.32
N ASN A 701 8.92 3.21 3.13
CA ASN A 701 7.53 2.79 2.94
C ASN A 701 7.03 3.07 1.52
N ARG A 702 7.19 4.30 1.03
CA ARG A 702 6.81 4.70 -0.34
C ARG A 702 7.85 5.61 -0.95
N GLU A 703 8.89 5.01 -1.54
CA GLU A 703 9.99 5.76 -2.16
C GLU A 703 9.51 6.71 -3.27
N GLU A 704 8.59 6.27 -4.14
CA GLU A 704 8.15 7.10 -5.26
C GLU A 704 7.47 8.39 -4.79
N ALA A 705 6.68 8.31 -3.72
CA ALA A 705 6.06 9.49 -3.11
C ALA A 705 7.12 10.47 -2.63
N MET A 706 8.16 9.99 -1.94
CA MET A 706 9.27 10.83 -1.47
C MET A 706 10.03 11.53 -2.61
N VAL A 707 10.26 10.81 -3.71
CA VAL A 707 10.93 11.36 -4.91
C VAL A 707 10.05 12.44 -5.55
N ARG A 708 8.73 12.22 -5.64
CA ARG A 708 7.79 13.23 -6.15
C ARG A 708 7.76 14.49 -5.28
N SER A 709 7.83 14.35 -3.97
CA SER A 709 7.98 15.48 -3.02
C SER A 709 9.36 16.18 -3.08
N GLY A 710 10.25 15.78 -3.98
CA GLY A 710 11.56 16.43 -4.20
C GLY A 710 12.66 16.01 -3.23
N TRP A 711 12.56 14.84 -2.62
CA TRP A 711 13.64 14.25 -1.82
C TRP A 711 14.57 13.39 -2.69
N GLY A 712 15.88 13.56 -2.50
CA GLY A 712 16.88 12.87 -3.30
C GLY A 712 17.10 11.43 -2.83
N LYS A 713 16.67 10.45 -3.63
CA LYS A 713 16.83 9.02 -3.34
C LYS A 713 18.26 8.60 -3.00
N TYR A 714 19.25 9.03 -3.79
CA TYR A 714 20.66 8.67 -3.57
C TYR A 714 21.20 9.16 -2.22
N ARG A 715 20.81 10.39 -1.83
CA ARG A 715 21.21 10.96 -0.54
C ARG A 715 20.59 10.20 0.62
N ALA A 716 19.33 9.78 0.49
CA ALA A 716 18.65 9.00 1.52
C ALA A 716 19.32 7.63 1.74
N VAL A 717 19.54 6.86 0.66
CA VAL A 717 20.21 5.55 0.73
C VAL A 717 21.62 5.68 1.29
N PHE A 718 22.43 6.62 0.79
CA PHE A 718 23.77 6.87 1.32
C PHE A 718 23.76 7.21 2.81
N SER A 719 22.84 8.08 3.25
CA SER A 719 22.72 8.47 4.66
C SER A 719 22.37 7.28 5.56
N ILE A 720 21.48 6.40 5.09
CA ILE A 720 21.08 5.19 5.82
C ILE A 720 22.25 4.22 5.98
N TYR A 721 23.01 3.98 4.90
CA TYR A 721 24.18 3.11 4.95
C TYR A 721 25.30 3.70 5.80
N MET A 722 25.50 5.03 5.77
CA MET A 722 26.43 5.70 6.69
C MET A 722 26.00 5.55 8.16
N LEU A 723 24.71 5.77 8.48
CA LEU A 723 24.21 5.57 9.84
C LEU A 723 24.34 4.12 10.31
N SER A 724 23.98 3.16 9.46
CA SER A 724 24.15 1.73 9.73
C SER A 724 25.62 1.37 9.95
N GLY A 725 26.51 1.78 9.05
CA GLY A 725 27.95 1.53 9.15
C GLY A 725 28.57 2.11 10.42
N PHE A 726 28.05 3.25 10.92
CA PHE A 726 28.51 3.84 12.18
C PHE A 726 28.22 2.92 13.38
N PHE A 727 26.97 2.46 13.52
CA PHE A 727 26.61 1.53 14.60
C PHE A 727 27.32 0.18 14.46
N ALA A 728 27.53 -0.29 13.23
CA ALA A 728 28.28 -1.52 12.97
C ALA A 728 29.77 -1.39 13.39
N ALA A 729 30.43 -0.28 13.03
CA ALA A 729 31.82 -0.05 13.41
C ALA A 729 31.98 0.02 14.94
N TRP A 730 31.06 0.70 15.62
CA TRP A 730 31.01 0.71 17.10
C TRP A 730 30.75 -0.68 17.68
N GLY A 731 29.93 -1.51 17.02
CA GLY A 731 29.72 -2.90 17.41
C GLY A 731 31.03 -3.70 17.37
N GLY A 732 31.80 -3.58 16.28
CA GLY A 732 33.11 -4.22 16.13
C GLY A 732 34.13 -3.76 17.17
N LEU A 733 34.22 -2.44 17.40
CA LEU A 733 35.07 -1.84 18.43
C LEU A 733 34.70 -2.32 19.85
N SER A 734 33.40 -2.37 20.15
CA SER A 734 32.91 -2.81 21.47
C SER A 734 33.27 -4.27 21.74
N PHE A 735 33.28 -5.12 20.73
CA PHE A 735 33.67 -6.52 20.90
C PHE A 735 35.14 -6.63 21.28
N THR A 736 36.05 -6.00 20.52
CA THR A 736 37.49 -6.00 20.85
C THR A 736 37.75 -5.41 22.23
N ALA A 737 36.99 -4.40 22.65
CA ALA A 737 37.07 -3.82 24.00
C ALA A 737 36.71 -4.81 25.11
N LEU A 738 35.73 -5.70 24.85
CA LEU A 738 35.21 -6.66 25.82
C LEU A 738 35.99 -7.98 25.83
N THR A 739 36.45 -8.45 24.67
CA THR A 739 37.18 -9.73 24.52
C THR A 739 38.69 -9.59 24.63
N TYR A 740 39.21 -8.35 24.60
CA TYR A 740 40.64 -8.02 24.58
C TYR A 740 41.42 -8.64 23.40
N SER A 741 40.73 -9.22 22.43
CA SER A 741 41.29 -9.89 21.25
C SER A 741 40.33 -9.78 20.06
N ALA A 742 40.78 -10.13 18.86
CA ALA A 742 39.94 -10.20 17.67
C ALA A 742 40.15 -11.50 16.90
N ASP A 743 39.13 -11.85 16.12
CA ASP A 743 39.12 -12.94 15.17
C ASP A 743 38.16 -12.58 14.02
N ALA A 744 38.54 -12.92 12.79
CA ALA A 744 37.85 -12.51 11.58
C ALA A 744 36.44 -13.13 11.45
N GLY A 745 36.23 -14.35 11.96
CA GLY A 745 34.98 -15.10 11.85
C GLY A 745 34.05 -14.99 13.06
N SER A 746 34.52 -14.44 14.18
CA SER A 746 33.80 -14.42 15.47
C SER A 746 32.44 -13.72 15.43
N MET A 747 32.15 -12.92 14.40
CA MET A 747 30.91 -12.15 14.26
C MET A 747 30.03 -12.60 13.09
N ASP A 748 30.37 -13.67 12.39
CA ASP A 748 29.57 -14.15 11.24
C ASP A 748 28.12 -14.48 11.64
N SER A 749 27.95 -15.02 12.86
CA SER A 749 26.63 -15.31 13.44
C SER A 749 25.76 -14.05 13.63
N TYR A 750 26.37 -12.87 13.80
CA TYR A 750 25.63 -11.63 14.04
C TYR A 750 24.84 -11.16 12.82
N THR A 751 25.25 -11.55 11.61
CA THR A 751 24.53 -11.19 10.38
C THR A 751 23.06 -11.63 10.43
N LEU A 752 22.79 -12.88 10.80
CA LEU A 752 21.41 -13.37 10.89
C LEU A 752 20.75 -13.01 12.23
N LEU A 753 21.52 -12.98 13.33
CA LEU A 753 21.00 -12.63 14.64
C LEU A 753 20.49 -11.19 14.72
N THR A 754 21.08 -10.26 13.97
CA THR A 754 20.61 -8.87 13.95
C THR A 754 19.31 -8.73 13.16
N VAL A 755 19.14 -9.45 12.05
CA VAL A 755 17.87 -9.53 11.33
C VAL A 755 16.79 -10.10 12.26
N ALA A 756 17.10 -11.20 12.94
CA ALA A 756 16.25 -11.81 13.96
C ALA A 756 15.89 -10.81 15.08
N SER A 757 16.88 -10.05 15.57
CA SER A 757 16.70 -9.05 16.63
C SER A 757 15.72 -7.95 16.22
N VAL A 758 15.86 -7.42 15.00
CA VAL A 758 14.98 -6.36 14.48
C VAL A 758 13.54 -6.88 14.30
N VAL A 759 13.40 -8.09 13.78
CA VAL A 759 12.10 -8.73 13.56
C VAL A 759 11.42 -9.07 14.89
N LEU A 760 12.15 -9.65 15.85
CA LEU A 760 11.66 -9.91 17.20
C LEU A 760 11.27 -8.59 17.90
N GLY A 761 12.08 -7.56 17.68
CA GLY A 761 11.86 -6.17 18.11
C GLY A 761 10.68 -5.43 17.47
N GLY A 762 9.89 -6.10 16.63
CA GLY A 762 8.68 -5.54 16.03
C GLY A 762 8.88 -4.93 14.64
N GLY A 763 10.09 -4.92 14.09
CA GLY A 763 10.37 -4.45 12.74
C GLY A 763 9.68 -5.27 11.64
N ALA A 764 9.36 -4.62 10.53
CA ALA A 764 8.82 -5.24 9.33
C ALA A 764 9.88 -5.30 8.22
N LEU A 765 10.08 -6.46 7.60
CA LEU A 765 11.06 -6.64 6.53
C LEU A 765 10.71 -5.88 5.25
N ASN A 766 9.43 -5.58 5.05
CA ASN A 766 8.95 -4.77 3.91
C ASN A 766 9.34 -3.28 4.05
N GLY A 767 9.99 -2.89 5.16
CA GLY A 767 10.50 -1.54 5.40
C GLY A 767 9.51 -0.57 6.02
N GLY A 768 10.00 0.63 6.31
CA GLY A 768 9.24 1.76 6.85
C GLY A 768 8.85 1.65 8.33
N ARG A 769 8.57 0.45 8.84
CA ARG A 769 8.15 0.22 10.23
C ARG A 769 9.23 -0.52 11.02
N VAL A 770 9.99 0.23 11.80
CA VAL A 770 11.07 -0.30 12.64
C VAL A 770 11.11 0.40 13.99
N SER A 771 11.55 -0.32 15.02
CA SER A 771 11.71 0.20 16.39
C SER A 771 13.14 -0.01 16.84
N HIS A 772 13.90 1.08 17.04
CA HIS A 772 15.27 1.00 17.55
C HIS A 772 15.32 0.41 18.97
N MET A 773 14.39 0.83 19.83
CA MET A 773 14.24 0.25 21.17
C MET A 773 13.89 -1.23 21.10
N GLY A 774 12.93 -1.59 20.23
CA GLY A 774 12.50 -2.97 20.06
C GLY A 774 13.63 -3.86 19.56
N ALA A 775 14.40 -3.40 18.57
CA ALA A 775 15.57 -4.12 18.06
C ALA A 775 16.64 -4.34 19.13
N ALA A 776 16.90 -3.33 19.98
CA ALA A 776 17.81 -3.46 21.12
C ALA A 776 17.32 -4.53 22.12
N PHE A 777 16.03 -4.50 22.50
CA PHE A 777 15.46 -5.53 23.37
C PHE A 777 15.45 -6.92 22.73
N GLY A 778 15.25 -7.01 21.40
CA GLY A 778 15.38 -8.26 20.68
C GLY A 778 16.79 -8.82 20.69
N ALA A 779 17.80 -7.96 20.53
CA ALA A 779 19.21 -8.33 20.65
C ALA A 779 19.55 -8.82 22.07
N ILE A 780 19.09 -8.11 23.11
CA ILE A 780 19.27 -8.54 24.51
C ILE A 780 18.61 -9.91 24.74
N THR A 781 17.39 -10.11 24.23
CA THR A 781 16.67 -11.38 24.37
C THR A 781 17.45 -12.53 23.72
N LEU A 782 17.94 -12.35 22.49
CA LEU A 782 18.73 -13.37 21.78
C LEU A 782 20.06 -13.65 22.48
N SER A 783 20.72 -12.61 23.01
CA SER A 783 21.93 -12.75 23.81
C SER A 783 21.68 -13.54 25.10
N PHE A 784 20.60 -13.24 25.83
CA PHE A 784 20.23 -13.96 27.04
C PHE A 784 19.89 -15.43 26.77
N VAL A 785 19.29 -15.74 25.62
CA VAL A 785 19.05 -17.12 25.21
C VAL A 785 20.36 -17.88 24.99
N THR A 786 21.36 -17.25 24.37
CA THR A 786 22.70 -17.85 24.25
C THR A 786 23.31 -18.16 25.62
N ILE A 787 23.21 -17.22 26.55
CA ILE A 787 23.77 -17.37 27.90
C ILE A 787 23.01 -18.45 28.68
N LEU A 788 21.67 -18.49 28.54
CA LEU A 788 20.81 -19.52 29.12
C LEU A 788 21.21 -20.92 28.65
N LEU A 789 21.46 -21.10 27.35
CA LEU A 789 21.92 -22.38 26.80
C LEU A 789 23.27 -22.79 27.38
N GLY A 790 24.18 -21.83 27.58
CA GLY A 790 25.45 -22.05 28.29
C GLY A 790 25.24 -22.52 29.73
N PHE A 791 24.30 -21.91 30.47
CA PHE A 791 23.96 -22.36 31.84
C PHE A 791 23.34 -23.76 31.89
N LEU A 792 22.63 -24.15 30.83
CA LEU A 792 22.06 -25.50 30.67
C LEU A 792 23.08 -26.52 30.14
N HIS A 793 24.36 -26.14 30.01
CA HIS A 793 25.42 -26.99 29.48
C HIS A 793 25.13 -27.54 28.07
N VAL A 794 24.35 -26.82 27.28
CA VAL A 794 24.13 -27.13 25.87
C VAL A 794 25.41 -26.80 25.10
N SER A 795 25.89 -27.71 24.25
CA SER A 795 27.07 -27.43 23.41
C SER A 795 26.86 -26.15 22.62
N SER A 796 27.92 -25.34 22.51
CA SER A 796 27.94 -24.13 21.68
C SER A 796 27.51 -24.43 20.24
N ASP A 797 27.75 -25.65 19.75
CA ASP A 797 27.39 -26.11 18.40
C ASP A 797 25.88 -26.09 18.14
N PHE A 798 25.07 -26.32 19.18
CA PHE A 798 23.60 -26.31 19.07
C PHE A 798 23.00 -24.91 19.24
N THR A 799 23.78 -23.92 19.68
CA THR A 799 23.29 -22.55 19.92
C THR A 799 22.63 -21.96 18.68
N ALA A 800 23.27 -22.10 17.52
CA ALA A 800 22.75 -21.60 16.26
C ALA A 800 21.43 -22.29 15.86
N ALA A 801 21.32 -23.61 16.08
CA ALA A 801 20.12 -24.38 15.79
C ALA A 801 18.94 -23.97 16.69
N VAL A 802 19.19 -23.79 17.99
CA VAL A 802 18.16 -23.36 18.95
C VAL A 802 17.70 -21.93 18.66
N GLN A 803 18.62 -21.01 18.38
CA GLN A 803 18.28 -19.63 18.00
C GLN A 803 17.45 -19.59 16.70
N GLY A 804 17.82 -20.38 15.70
CA GLY A 804 17.06 -20.51 14.46
C GLY A 804 15.65 -21.07 14.68
N LEU A 805 15.51 -22.13 15.48
CA LEU A 805 14.22 -22.74 15.79
C LEU A 805 13.33 -21.78 16.59
N MET A 806 13.89 -21.06 17.56
CA MET A 806 13.18 -20.06 18.34
C MET A 806 12.69 -18.90 17.46
N LEU A 807 13.52 -18.42 16.53
CA LEU A 807 13.13 -17.39 15.57
C LEU A 807 11.93 -17.84 14.73
N ILE A 808 11.97 -19.06 14.20
CA ILE A 808 10.88 -19.64 13.40
C ILE A 808 9.59 -19.67 14.23
N VAL A 809 9.65 -20.17 15.47
CA VAL A 809 8.48 -20.23 16.36
C VAL A 809 7.90 -18.85 16.63
N ILE A 810 8.74 -17.86 16.96
CA ILE A 810 8.30 -16.48 17.23
C ILE A 810 7.64 -15.87 15.98
N LEU A 811 8.24 -16.06 14.81
CA LEU A 811 7.69 -15.61 13.53
C LEU A 811 6.35 -16.26 13.21
N SER A 812 6.24 -17.58 13.39
CA SER A 812 4.99 -18.32 13.18
C SER A 812 3.87 -17.83 14.10
N LEU A 813 4.16 -17.61 15.39
CA LEU A 813 3.19 -17.07 16.35
C LEU A 813 2.73 -15.65 15.96
N ARG A 814 3.64 -14.82 15.45
CA ARG A 814 3.32 -13.46 14.99
C ARG A 814 2.42 -13.47 13.75
N LEU A 815 2.67 -14.39 12.80
CA LEU A 815 1.84 -14.57 11.61
C LEU A 815 0.43 -15.06 11.97
N LEU A 816 0.32 -16.02 12.91
CA LEU A 816 -0.96 -16.51 13.41
C LEU A 816 -1.78 -15.40 14.09
N LYS A 817 -1.12 -14.54 14.88
CA LYS A 817 -1.80 -13.38 15.50
C LYS A 817 -2.29 -12.37 14.46
N LYS A 818 -1.47 -12.07 13.44
CA LYS A 818 -1.85 -11.14 12.38
C LYS A 818 -3.04 -11.66 11.56
N GLY A 819 -3.09 -12.96 11.28
CA GLY A 819 -4.24 -13.62 10.65
C GLY A 819 -5.47 -13.81 11.55
N ALA A 820 -5.38 -13.48 12.84
CA ALA A 820 -6.52 -13.43 13.76
C ALA A 820 -7.03 -11.99 14.00
N GLU A 821 -6.20 -10.98 13.71
CA GLU A 821 -6.56 -9.56 13.74
C GLU A 821 -7.12 -9.06 12.39
N GLN A 822 -6.78 -9.76 11.28
CA GLN A 822 -7.45 -9.68 9.97
C GLN A 822 -8.63 -10.65 9.94
#